data_AF-A0AA90U444-F1
#
_entry.id   AF-A0AA90U444-F1
#
_cell.length_a   1.000
_cell.length_b   1.000
_cell.length_c   1.000
_cell.angle_alpha   90.00
_cell.angle_beta   90.00
_cell.angle_gamma   90.00
#
_symmetry.space_group_name_H-M   'P 1'
#
loop_
_entity.id
_entity.type
_entity.pdbx_description
1 polymer ?
#
loop_
_entity_poly.entity_id
_entity_poly.type
_entity_poly.pdbx_seq_one_letter_code
_entity_poly.pdbx_strand_id
1 'polypeptide(L)'
;MSIKSMALLIAGMMIISGVFFFFHIGYPETPAKIVITPPHKNQLTQLFQNQSYNSNKIGFNGTNFESYGNASILMEGYARNASAASPDNLIADSPIIIAMGYLMVQTYTDKNGYYSVQVLQSGKGTFAFDMFQYNILYKQVYFAPLATTAWVNLSFNPAQKFEISGYTQYNGSAVPDVLLKFYTSLGSYTTDSDSSGFYRLNMVNGTYQAVVNKTGFGPIPTPDKIVVAGSGHDNLNLTLHPIHQIAGNISGNVHNGLGIPLPGVLVADTTSNQTTYTDANGYYSVRSYYGPNALSFTLKNYYTLITTVNVSTPQTSRNVTLISFTNIPGFVNSSSSQPLYNSPELINLSGIVYDNQTGIPIPNSQFSIIVGVNGTYFIAQFSTNSTGAYSVKFNYPGAYSYEIVSNLTEPGNFSSLLKTPYQARQMGLAIQKNSIGQLHLKVTGTGGSGLSGSGVRISQGSGSIAYNLTNASGSYNVSLPKGTYYINISKPGYINSSQVITVSGNNSLNVSLKPSGSIGGNSSLVSGLSSLKNLPAITEQTISDMLSTNRSSGKAVTYNYNGTSFTFDLRAGSVSLVNTSVAFFLYVNGNEYVEFTSTNSNGLATLSFTFGGTYEVLPEATDFNGTILLLNTTTARGTQTLQMQVDRLGELNITLQNNFTIPLPPAGGLSVTNYLLPIYFNQSVNVRANLTTALYRVPYAEYNFTFRNSSFVPVSNVPVNLSASSDQRTIYVDPYLIILNYSTPISLNYDTTGAVSFSFTLSGSGQKVSSVVSGTYTSVFSAGTQQLNSTSFSITQSSFIKYMSFDVTSGHVNSSASMKWLIPPDTLYVNFTSNSVSSGELLFKMTVYNGSLYFPLDGVVGILINGASVPVTASGSNVTLGNYFMLAQNNKYNFSIEINDFSGNVNGKTNLVVQLDYYTWSLVG
;
A
#
# COMPACT_ATOMS: atom_id res chain seq x y z
N MET A 1 74.16 -3.47 46.49
CA MET A 1 73.20 -4.11 47.43
C MET A 1 73.89 -4.27 48.78
N SER A 2 73.25 -3.93 49.90
CA SER A 2 73.85 -4.17 51.22
C SER A 2 73.92 -5.67 51.52
N ILE A 3 74.88 -6.11 52.34
CA ILE A 3 75.01 -7.52 52.76
C ILE A 3 73.69 -8.05 53.37
N LYS A 4 72.92 -7.19 54.05
CA LYS A 4 71.59 -7.54 54.57
C LYS A 4 70.57 -7.81 53.46
N SER A 5 70.61 -7.04 52.37
CA SER A 5 69.74 -7.24 51.19
C SER A 5 70.07 -8.52 50.44
N MET A 6 71.36 -8.88 50.38
CA MET A 6 71.81 -10.11 49.73
C MET A 6 71.46 -11.35 50.56
N ALA A 7 71.58 -11.26 51.89
CA ALA A 7 71.14 -12.32 52.80
C ALA A 7 69.61 -12.54 52.73
N LEU A 8 68.81 -11.47 52.62
CA LEU A 8 67.36 -11.60 52.47
C LEU A 8 66.95 -12.23 51.14
N LEU A 9 67.67 -11.90 50.05
CA LEU A 9 67.43 -12.50 48.74
C LEU A 9 67.79 -14.00 48.75
N ILE A 10 68.92 -14.37 49.34
CA ILE A 10 69.34 -15.76 49.46
C ILE A 10 68.38 -16.54 50.35
N ALA A 11 67.93 -15.95 51.48
CA ALA A 11 66.91 -16.56 52.33
C ALA A 11 65.58 -16.73 51.59
N GLY A 12 65.15 -15.72 50.83
CA GLY A 12 63.95 -15.79 49.99
C GLY A 12 64.05 -16.88 48.91
N MET A 13 65.20 -17.01 48.24
CA MET A 13 65.44 -18.06 47.26
C MET A 13 65.47 -19.45 47.89
N MET A 14 66.04 -19.61 49.09
CA MET A 14 66.04 -20.90 49.79
C MET A 14 64.66 -21.29 50.29
N ILE A 15 63.84 -20.34 50.76
CA ILE A 15 62.45 -20.60 51.14
C ILE A 15 61.63 -21.02 49.91
N ILE A 16 61.76 -20.32 48.79
CA ILE A 16 61.07 -20.67 47.54
C ILE A 16 61.52 -22.04 47.02
N SER A 17 62.82 -22.34 47.08
CA SER A 17 63.37 -23.63 46.63
C SER A 17 62.95 -24.80 47.54
N GLY A 18 62.82 -24.56 48.85
CA GLY A 18 62.33 -25.53 49.82
C GLY A 18 60.86 -25.91 49.60
N VAL A 19 60.03 -24.96 49.14
CA VAL A 19 58.62 -25.24 48.80
C VAL A 19 58.52 -26.24 47.64
N PHE A 20 59.43 -26.19 46.66
CA PHE A 20 59.46 -27.16 45.56
C PHE A 20 59.95 -28.56 45.95
N PHE A 21 60.60 -28.72 47.11
CA PHE A 21 61.07 -30.04 47.59
C PHE A 21 60.00 -30.82 48.37
N PHE A 22 59.08 -30.12 49.05
CA PHE A 22 57.98 -30.77 49.77
C PHE A 22 56.78 -31.11 48.88
N PHE A 23 56.57 -30.37 47.79
CA PHE A 23 55.61 -30.75 46.76
C PHE A 23 56.30 -31.65 45.73
N HIS A 24 56.11 -32.98 45.83
CA HIS A 24 56.46 -33.92 44.76
C HIS A 24 55.61 -33.60 43.52
N ILE A 25 56.05 -32.66 42.70
CA ILE A 25 55.49 -32.43 41.37
C ILE A 25 56.19 -33.43 40.45
N GLY A 26 55.56 -34.60 40.27
CA GLY A 26 55.97 -35.53 39.23
C GLY A 26 55.82 -34.85 37.87
N TYR A 27 56.94 -34.63 37.18
CA TYR A 27 56.90 -34.23 35.77
C TYR A 27 56.44 -35.44 34.96
N PRO A 28 55.32 -35.35 34.21
CA PRO A 28 54.90 -36.45 33.36
C PRO A 28 55.91 -36.60 32.20
N GLU A 29 56.32 -37.84 31.92
CA GLU A 29 57.26 -38.20 30.83
C GLU A 29 56.68 -37.99 29.41
N THR A 30 55.56 -37.30 29.29
CA THR A 30 55.02 -36.83 28.01
C THR A 30 54.89 -35.32 28.09
N PRO A 31 55.39 -34.56 27.09
CA PRO A 31 55.23 -33.10 27.08
C PRO A 31 53.75 -32.83 27.27
N ALA A 32 53.41 -32.01 28.26
CA ALA A 32 52.03 -31.63 28.53
C ALA A 32 51.43 -31.16 27.22
N LYS A 33 50.58 -32.00 26.65
CA LYS A 33 49.68 -31.59 25.58
C LYS A 33 48.90 -30.47 26.25
N ILE A 34 49.20 -29.22 25.89
CA ILE A 34 48.23 -28.15 26.07
C ILE A 34 47.10 -28.57 25.13
N VAL A 35 46.24 -29.42 25.65
CA VAL A 35 44.87 -29.49 25.19
C VAL A 35 44.37 -28.11 25.59
N ILE A 36 44.49 -27.17 24.65
CA ILE A 36 43.48 -26.13 24.56
C ILE A 36 42.23 -26.94 24.34
N THR A 37 41.58 -27.36 25.41
CA THR A 37 40.19 -27.72 25.36
C THR A 37 39.61 -26.46 24.74
N PRO A 38 39.13 -26.48 23.48
CA PRO A 38 38.45 -25.32 22.94
C PRO A 38 37.48 -24.95 24.05
N PRO A 39 37.50 -23.67 24.53
CA PRO A 39 36.75 -23.29 25.72
C PRO A 39 35.43 -23.98 25.58
N HIS A 40 35.06 -24.83 26.57
CA HIS A 40 33.80 -25.55 26.55
C HIS A 40 32.84 -24.60 25.86
N LYS A 41 32.26 -25.01 24.73
CA LYS A 41 31.17 -24.25 24.11
C LYS A 41 30.07 -24.26 25.18
N ASN A 42 30.24 -23.44 26.21
CA ASN A 42 29.18 -22.81 26.96
C ASN A 42 28.43 -22.18 25.83
N GLN A 43 27.40 -22.89 25.36
CA GLN A 43 26.45 -22.33 24.43
C GLN A 43 26.06 -21.02 25.08
N LEU A 44 26.58 -19.93 24.53
CA LEU A 44 26.17 -18.60 24.92
C LEU A 44 24.66 -18.63 24.81
N THR A 45 23.98 -18.57 25.95
CA THR A 45 22.53 -18.76 25.99
C THR A 45 21.93 -17.78 24.99
N GLN A 46 21.21 -18.29 24.00
CA GLN A 46 20.77 -17.47 22.88
C GLN A 46 19.74 -16.47 23.41
N LEU A 47 20.07 -15.19 23.36
CA LEU A 47 19.20 -14.09 23.78
C LEU A 47 18.51 -13.44 22.59
N PHE A 48 19.18 -13.36 21.43
CA PHE A 48 18.59 -12.82 20.20
C PHE A 48 18.46 -13.90 19.12
N GLN A 49 17.44 -13.81 18.28
CA GLN A 49 17.27 -14.74 17.16
C GLN A 49 18.47 -14.69 16.19
N ASN A 50 18.90 -13.47 15.83
CA ASN A 50 20.06 -13.22 14.97
C ASN A 50 21.24 -12.70 15.82
N GLN A 51 21.78 -13.55 16.68
CA GLN A 51 22.86 -13.19 17.61
C GLN A 51 24.25 -13.36 16.99
N SER A 52 25.14 -12.44 17.33
CA SER A 52 26.59 -12.52 17.04
C SER A 52 27.40 -12.24 18.30
N TYR A 53 28.68 -12.58 18.28
CA TYR A 53 29.61 -12.25 19.36
C TYR A 53 29.94 -10.75 19.31
N ASN A 54 29.83 -10.07 20.44
CA ASN A 54 30.14 -8.65 20.59
C ASN A 54 31.67 -8.42 20.58
N SER A 55 32.30 -8.59 19.42
CA SER A 55 33.73 -8.38 19.22
C SER A 55 34.16 -6.94 19.45
N ASN A 56 33.23 -5.99 19.27
CA ASN A 56 33.45 -4.55 19.44
C ASN A 56 33.43 -4.12 20.91
N LYS A 57 33.12 -5.04 21.83
CA LYS A 57 33.05 -4.81 23.28
C LYS A 57 32.06 -3.70 23.68
N ILE A 58 31.01 -3.49 22.89
CA ILE A 58 29.99 -2.44 23.13
C ILE A 58 29.25 -2.77 24.44
N GLY A 59 29.24 -1.85 25.39
CA GLY A 59 28.54 -2.04 26.66
C GLY A 59 29.12 -3.13 27.58
N PHE A 60 30.36 -3.59 27.33
CA PHE A 60 31.07 -4.47 28.28
C PHE A 60 31.15 -3.79 29.65
N ASN A 61 30.86 -4.54 30.72
CA ASN A 61 30.77 -4.08 32.12
C ASN A 61 29.61 -3.11 32.45
N GLY A 62 28.85 -2.63 31.46
CA GLY A 62 27.69 -1.74 31.66
C GLY A 62 26.33 -2.39 31.38
N THR A 63 26.32 -3.64 30.95
CA THR A 63 25.11 -4.39 30.57
C THR A 63 24.97 -5.65 31.44
N ASN A 64 23.73 -6.02 31.72
CA ASN A 64 23.39 -7.24 32.46
C ASN A 64 22.04 -7.76 31.97
N PHE A 65 21.77 -9.04 32.15
CA PHE A 65 20.45 -9.62 31.89
C PHE A 65 20.20 -10.80 32.81
N GLU A 66 19.13 -10.72 33.59
CA GLU A 66 18.62 -11.78 34.44
C GLU A 66 17.47 -12.47 33.71
N SER A 67 17.71 -13.71 33.27
CA SER A 67 16.74 -14.50 32.51
C SER A 67 15.73 -15.18 33.45
N TYR A 68 14.45 -15.11 33.10
CA TYR A 68 13.36 -15.81 33.78
C TYR A 68 12.89 -17.06 33.04
N GLY A 69 13.43 -17.33 31.85
CA GLY A 69 13.10 -18.49 31.03
C GLY A 69 12.97 -18.16 29.55
N ASN A 70 12.86 -19.19 28.73
CA ASN A 70 12.71 -19.06 27.27
C ASN A 70 11.41 -18.34 26.91
N ALA A 71 11.47 -17.42 25.95
CA ALA A 71 10.32 -16.70 25.42
C ALA A 71 10.55 -16.37 23.93
N SER A 72 9.59 -15.71 23.28
CA SER A 72 9.80 -15.14 21.94
C SER A 72 9.14 -13.77 21.91
N ILE A 73 9.90 -12.73 22.26
CA ILE A 73 9.43 -11.38 22.52
C ILE A 73 10.02 -10.44 21.48
N LEU A 74 9.17 -9.70 20.76
CA LEU A 74 9.61 -8.70 19.81
C LEU A 74 9.93 -7.40 20.56
N MET A 75 11.21 -7.05 20.68
CA MET A 75 11.60 -5.72 21.16
C MET A 75 11.46 -4.74 19.99
N GLU A 76 10.61 -3.73 20.15
CA GLU A 76 10.29 -2.77 19.10
C GLU A 76 10.23 -1.34 19.65
N GLY A 77 10.51 -0.35 18.82
CA GLY A 77 10.45 1.04 19.24
C GLY A 77 10.97 2.02 18.21
N TYR A 78 10.94 3.30 18.56
CA TYR A 78 11.47 4.39 17.73
C TYR A 78 12.79 4.93 18.30
N ALA A 79 13.80 5.10 17.44
CA ALA A 79 15.05 5.78 17.77
C ALA A 79 14.97 7.27 17.39
N ARG A 80 15.32 8.15 18.34
CA ARG A 80 15.18 9.61 18.21
C ARG A 80 16.46 10.33 18.62
N ASN A 81 16.71 11.48 18.02
CA ASN A 81 17.75 12.41 18.47
C ASN A 81 17.21 13.25 19.65
N ALA A 82 17.88 13.18 20.80
CA ALA A 82 17.48 13.84 22.04
C ALA A 82 17.67 15.36 22.02
N SER A 83 18.54 15.89 21.15
CA SER A 83 18.92 17.32 21.14
C SER A 83 18.00 18.22 20.32
N ALA A 84 16.96 17.67 19.69
CA ALA A 84 16.08 18.42 18.82
C ALA A 84 14.69 18.57 19.45
N ALA A 85 14.22 19.81 19.59
CA ALA A 85 13.03 20.17 20.38
C ALA A 85 11.69 19.64 19.83
N SER A 86 11.69 18.98 18.65
CA SER A 86 10.49 18.44 18.00
C SER A 86 10.40 16.91 18.12
N PRO A 87 9.20 16.34 18.35
CA PRO A 87 8.96 14.90 18.35
C PRO A 87 9.21 14.20 16.99
N ASP A 88 9.46 14.93 15.90
CA ASP A 88 9.69 14.39 14.55
C ASP A 88 11.16 14.06 14.23
N ASN A 89 12.08 14.18 15.19
CA ASN A 89 13.52 13.93 14.97
C ASN A 89 13.89 12.45 15.09
N LEU A 90 13.31 11.66 14.20
CA LEU A 90 13.52 10.22 14.07
C LEU A 90 14.87 9.94 13.39
N ILE A 91 15.64 8.98 13.92
CA ILE A 91 16.90 8.57 13.30
C ILE A 91 16.59 7.49 12.27
N ALA A 92 16.35 7.93 11.03
CA ALA A 92 15.92 7.08 9.92
C ALA A 92 17.08 6.30 9.26
N ASP A 93 16.75 5.16 8.66
CA ASP A 93 17.62 4.37 7.76
C ASP A 93 19.03 4.10 8.29
N SER A 94 19.15 3.95 9.62
CA SER A 94 20.43 3.91 10.32
C SER A 94 20.66 2.54 10.98
N PRO A 95 21.86 1.95 10.87
CA PRO A 95 22.21 0.77 11.63
C PRO A 95 22.14 1.05 13.14
N ILE A 96 21.56 0.11 13.89
CA ILE A 96 21.56 0.11 15.35
C ILE A 96 22.08 -1.23 15.86
N ILE A 97 23.07 -1.17 16.74
CA ILE A 97 23.59 -2.34 17.45
C ILE A 97 22.96 -2.37 18.85
N ILE A 98 22.46 -3.54 19.25
CA ILE A 98 21.92 -3.80 20.57
C ILE A 98 22.81 -4.87 21.20
N ALA A 99 23.45 -4.52 22.31
CA ALA A 99 24.44 -5.35 22.97
C ALA A 99 24.05 -5.68 24.42
N MET A 100 24.35 -6.91 24.83
CA MET A 100 24.22 -7.43 26.19
C MET A 100 25.43 -8.33 26.46
N GLY A 101 26.38 -7.82 27.26
CA GLY A 101 27.65 -8.49 27.54
C GLY A 101 28.35 -8.90 26.24
N TYR A 102 28.66 -10.20 26.13
CA TYR A 102 29.31 -10.80 24.96
C TYR A 102 28.38 -10.99 23.75
N LEU A 103 27.10 -10.66 23.85
CA LEU A 103 26.09 -10.88 22.83
C LEU A 103 25.75 -9.56 22.16
N MET A 104 25.59 -9.56 20.84
CA MET A 104 25.02 -8.42 20.11
C MET A 104 24.13 -8.87 18.96
N VAL A 105 23.24 -7.97 18.55
CA VAL A 105 22.44 -8.06 17.34
C VAL A 105 22.46 -6.70 16.66
N GLN A 106 22.52 -6.69 15.33
CA GLN A 106 22.42 -5.48 14.53
C GLN A 106 21.12 -5.53 13.74
N THR A 107 20.40 -4.41 13.75
CA THR A 107 19.23 -4.18 12.91
C THR A 107 19.31 -2.77 12.31
N TYR A 108 18.27 -2.35 11.60
CA TYR A 108 18.18 -1.02 11.00
C TYR A 108 16.91 -0.35 11.47
N THR A 109 16.98 0.97 11.62
CA THR A 109 15.77 1.78 11.66
C THR A 109 15.21 1.94 10.25
N ASP A 110 13.89 1.96 10.11
CA ASP A 110 13.23 2.34 8.85
C ASP A 110 13.25 3.87 8.63
N LYS A 111 12.64 4.34 7.54
CA LYS A 111 12.48 5.76 7.22
C LYS A 111 11.80 6.60 8.33
N ASN A 112 11.09 5.94 9.25
CA ASN A 112 10.39 6.56 10.37
C ASN A 112 11.12 6.31 11.71
N GLY A 113 12.38 5.86 11.69
CA GLY A 113 13.13 5.59 12.92
C GLY A 113 12.68 4.36 13.69
N TYR A 114 11.78 3.53 13.14
CA TYR A 114 11.28 2.31 13.80
C TYR A 114 12.30 1.19 13.64
N TYR A 115 12.59 0.48 14.74
CA TYR A 115 13.42 -0.73 14.74
C TYR A 115 12.70 -1.87 15.43
N SER A 116 13.10 -3.10 15.10
CA SER A 116 12.55 -4.30 15.72
C SER A 116 13.60 -5.42 15.79
N VAL A 117 13.60 -6.16 16.89
CA VAL A 117 14.48 -7.31 17.11
C VAL A 117 13.81 -8.40 17.95
N GLN A 118 14.00 -9.66 17.56
CA GLN A 118 13.46 -10.80 18.29
C GLN A 118 14.39 -11.20 19.45
N VAL A 119 13.86 -11.15 20.67
CA VAL A 119 14.48 -11.61 21.92
C VAL A 119 13.89 -12.95 22.31
N LEU A 120 14.74 -13.92 22.67
CA LEU A 120 14.36 -15.33 22.90
C LEU A 120 14.24 -15.71 24.38
N GLN A 121 14.32 -14.73 25.28
CA GLN A 121 14.21 -14.96 26.72
C GLN A 121 13.40 -13.85 27.37
N SER A 122 12.58 -14.25 28.34
CA SER A 122 11.98 -13.33 29.29
C SER A 122 12.97 -13.01 30.39
N GLY A 123 12.83 -11.85 31.03
CA GLY A 123 13.81 -11.37 32.01
C GLY A 123 13.93 -9.86 32.04
N LYS A 124 14.82 -9.35 32.88
CA LYS A 124 15.12 -7.91 32.99
C LYS A 124 16.62 -7.68 32.87
N GLY A 125 17.01 -6.56 32.28
CA GLY A 125 18.43 -6.23 32.19
C GLY A 125 18.71 -4.88 31.57
N THR A 126 19.95 -4.41 31.72
CA THR A 126 20.46 -3.22 31.03
C THR A 126 21.08 -3.63 29.70
N PHE A 127 20.59 -3.01 28.62
CA PHE A 127 21.11 -3.17 27.25
C PHE A 127 21.85 -1.90 26.82
N ALA A 128 22.90 -2.07 26.03
CA ALA A 128 23.61 -0.98 25.38
C ALA A 128 23.13 -0.88 23.92
N PHE A 129 22.81 0.33 23.49
CA PHE A 129 22.37 0.65 22.14
C PHE A 129 23.41 1.59 21.52
N ASP A 130 23.93 1.23 20.36
CA ASP A 130 24.98 1.99 19.66
C ASP A 130 24.52 2.36 18.25
N MET A 131 24.73 3.62 17.88
CA MET A 131 24.32 4.21 16.61
C MET A 131 25.37 5.22 16.13
N PHE A 132 25.57 5.30 14.82
CA PHE A 132 26.57 6.18 14.23
C PHE A 132 26.33 7.66 14.60
N GLN A 133 27.39 8.34 15.07
CA GLN A 133 27.38 9.74 15.53
C GLN A 133 26.68 10.04 16.87
N TYR A 134 26.24 9.02 17.60
CA TYR A 134 25.58 9.19 18.90
C TYR A 134 26.37 8.53 20.03
N ASN A 135 26.15 8.99 21.26
CA ASN A 135 26.71 8.31 22.43
C ASN A 135 25.98 6.98 22.65
N ILE A 136 26.71 5.96 23.12
CA ILE A 136 26.12 4.68 23.51
C ILE A 136 25.05 4.94 24.58
N LEU A 137 23.83 4.49 24.31
CA LEU A 137 22.68 4.62 25.20
C LEU A 137 22.55 3.34 26.02
N TYR A 138 22.55 3.45 27.34
CA TYR A 138 22.24 2.34 28.24
C TYR A 138 20.79 2.43 28.68
N LYS A 139 20.02 1.37 28.50
CA LYS A 139 18.60 1.34 28.90
C LYS A 139 18.24 0.01 29.55
N GLN A 140 17.58 0.10 30.70
CA GLN A 140 16.95 -1.05 31.31
C GLN A 140 15.69 -1.44 30.53
N VAL A 141 15.57 -2.73 30.24
CA VAL A 141 14.44 -3.31 29.52
C VAL A 141 13.95 -4.52 30.31
N TYR A 142 12.63 -4.61 30.45
CA TYR A 142 11.96 -5.75 31.05
C TYR A 142 11.11 -6.47 30.00
N PHE A 143 11.34 -7.77 29.83
CA PHE A 143 10.57 -8.65 28.98
C PHE A 143 9.76 -9.62 29.85
N ALA A 144 8.44 -9.42 29.92
CA ALA A 144 7.58 -10.23 30.76
C ALA A 144 7.46 -11.69 30.22
N PRO A 145 7.40 -12.73 31.09
CA PRO A 145 7.34 -14.15 30.71
C PRO A 145 6.21 -14.61 29.75
N LEU A 146 5.24 -13.75 29.44
CA LEU A 146 4.13 -14.03 28.52
C LEU A 146 3.92 -12.92 27.48
N ALA A 147 4.79 -11.90 27.46
CA ALA A 147 4.68 -10.84 26.47
C ALA A 147 5.07 -11.36 25.08
N THR A 148 4.36 -10.93 24.05
CA THR A 148 4.77 -11.14 22.65
C THR A 148 5.57 -9.96 22.12
N THR A 149 5.42 -8.77 22.72
CA THR A 149 6.11 -7.53 22.33
C THR A 149 6.60 -6.76 23.56
N ALA A 150 7.65 -5.97 23.39
CA ALA A 150 8.18 -5.05 24.38
C ALA A 150 8.58 -3.73 23.72
N TRP A 151 7.87 -2.65 24.08
CA TRP A 151 8.08 -1.33 23.51
C TRP A 151 9.24 -0.59 24.19
N VAL A 152 10.29 -0.28 23.42
CA VAL A 152 11.53 0.34 23.88
C VAL A 152 11.85 1.54 22.98
N ASN A 153 11.28 2.71 23.28
CA ASN A 153 11.66 3.94 22.58
C ASN A 153 13.04 4.42 23.04
N LEU A 154 13.91 4.82 22.11
CA LEU A 154 15.29 5.22 22.37
C LEU A 154 15.47 6.71 22.05
N SER A 155 16.17 7.42 22.92
CA SER A 155 16.51 8.83 22.74
C SER A 155 18.01 8.99 22.91
N PHE A 156 18.69 9.26 21.81
CA PHE A 156 20.16 9.30 21.73
C PHE A 156 20.68 10.74 21.79
N ASN A 157 21.67 10.97 22.64
CA ASN A 157 22.42 12.23 22.66
C ASN A 157 23.52 12.17 21.58
N PRO A 158 23.62 13.17 20.68
CA PRO A 158 24.73 13.28 19.74
C PRO A 158 26.08 13.19 20.46
N ALA A 159 27.01 12.43 19.90
CA ALA A 159 28.36 12.35 20.42
C ALA A 159 29.14 13.62 20.07
N GLN A 160 30.09 13.99 20.93
CA GLN A 160 31.01 15.08 20.66
C GLN A 160 31.81 14.79 19.39
N LYS A 161 31.90 15.79 18.51
CA LYS A 161 32.70 15.72 17.29
C LYS A 161 34.04 16.43 17.52
N PHE A 162 35.09 15.88 16.93
CA PHE A 162 36.45 16.37 16.95
C PHE A 162 36.88 16.71 15.52
N GLU A 163 37.55 17.85 15.35
CA GLU A 163 38.08 18.26 14.04
C GLU A 163 39.26 17.36 13.66
N ILE A 164 39.22 16.85 12.44
CA ILE A 164 40.28 16.06 11.82
C ILE A 164 40.73 16.83 10.59
N SER A 165 42.03 17.12 10.50
CA SER A 165 42.59 17.88 9.39
C SER A 165 43.96 17.35 8.98
N GLY A 166 44.32 17.51 7.70
CA GLY A 166 45.60 17.08 7.16
C GLY A 166 45.71 17.30 5.66
N TYR A 167 46.76 16.75 5.05
CA TYR A 167 47.01 16.85 3.62
C TYR A 167 46.99 15.48 2.93
N THR A 168 46.40 15.40 1.75
CA THR A 168 46.57 14.29 0.81
C THR A 168 47.83 14.53 -0.02
N GLN A 169 48.75 13.57 -0.02
CA GLN A 169 50.10 13.77 -0.57
C GLN A 169 50.66 12.51 -1.24
N TYR A 170 51.62 12.69 -2.14
CA TYR A 170 52.43 11.63 -2.75
C TYR A 170 53.86 12.14 -2.91
N ASN A 171 54.85 11.39 -2.39
CA ASN A 171 56.27 11.77 -2.38
C ASN A 171 56.54 13.21 -1.86
N GLY A 172 55.79 13.65 -0.85
CA GLY A 172 55.92 15.00 -0.26
C GLY A 172 55.25 16.12 -1.05
N SER A 173 54.64 15.83 -2.20
CA SER A 173 53.85 16.78 -2.99
C SER A 173 52.36 16.63 -2.70
N ALA A 174 51.62 17.73 -2.66
CA ALA A 174 50.17 17.72 -2.50
C ALA A 174 49.46 17.03 -3.66
N VAL A 175 48.44 16.23 -3.35
CA VAL A 175 47.53 15.63 -4.32
C VAL A 175 46.15 16.24 -4.09
N PRO A 176 45.70 17.18 -4.95
CA PRO A 176 44.42 17.89 -4.76
C PRO A 176 43.21 17.05 -5.19
N ASP A 177 42.00 17.51 -4.85
CA ASP A 177 40.70 16.95 -5.24
C ASP A 177 40.60 15.43 -5.05
N VAL A 178 40.99 14.95 -3.87
CA VAL A 178 40.88 13.56 -3.46
C VAL A 178 39.60 13.41 -2.65
N LEU A 179 38.70 12.55 -3.11
CA LEU A 179 37.53 12.17 -2.33
C LEU A 179 37.95 11.22 -1.22
N LEU A 180 37.78 11.63 0.03
CA LEU A 180 38.11 10.90 1.25
C LEU A 180 36.86 10.31 1.87
N LYS A 181 36.93 9.04 2.27
CA LYS A 181 35.88 8.35 3.03
C LYS A 181 36.48 7.67 4.26
N PHE A 182 35.98 8.04 5.44
CA PHE A 182 36.32 7.43 6.71
C PHE A 182 35.13 6.63 7.23
N TYR A 183 35.24 5.31 7.31
CA TYR A 183 34.08 4.47 7.59
C TYR A 183 34.31 3.44 8.70
N THR A 184 33.20 3.04 9.30
CA THR A 184 33.06 1.99 10.33
C THR A 184 31.95 1.02 9.90
N SER A 185 31.63 0.02 10.73
CA SER A 185 30.48 -0.84 10.50
C SER A 185 29.12 -0.13 10.65
N LEU A 186 29.07 1.04 11.30
CA LEU A 186 27.84 1.77 11.60
C LEU A 186 27.57 2.92 10.62
N GLY A 187 28.58 3.41 9.91
CA GLY A 187 28.44 4.55 9.02
C GLY A 187 29.78 5.12 8.54
N SER A 188 29.73 6.22 7.81
CA SER A 188 30.91 6.88 7.25
C SER A 188 30.82 8.39 7.21
N TYR A 189 31.98 9.05 7.26
CA TYR A 189 32.17 10.44 6.90
C TYR A 189 32.86 10.56 5.54
N THR A 190 32.54 11.61 4.80
CA THR A 190 33.16 11.92 3.50
C THR A 190 33.56 13.39 3.44
N THR A 191 34.68 13.69 2.81
CA THR A 191 35.15 15.06 2.52
C THR A 191 36.05 15.04 1.28
N ASP A 192 36.27 16.18 0.65
CA ASP A 192 37.21 16.34 -0.46
C ASP A 192 38.42 17.16 0.00
N SER A 193 39.61 16.83 -0.47
CA SER A 193 40.78 17.70 -0.30
C SER A 193 40.72 18.88 -1.28
N ASP A 194 41.14 20.06 -0.84
CA ASP A 194 41.21 21.26 -1.69
C ASP A 194 42.37 21.23 -2.70
N SER A 195 42.56 22.35 -3.41
CA SER A 195 43.62 22.52 -4.41
C SER A 195 45.05 22.47 -3.86
N SER A 196 45.21 22.62 -2.54
CA SER A 196 46.47 22.43 -1.81
C SER A 196 46.61 21.02 -1.23
N GLY A 197 45.64 20.13 -1.49
CA GLY A 197 45.55 18.80 -0.88
C GLY A 197 45.08 18.84 0.57
N PHE A 198 44.70 19.99 1.12
CA PHE A 198 44.25 20.10 2.51
C PHE A 198 42.81 19.60 2.64
N TYR A 199 42.52 18.83 3.69
CA TYR A 199 41.17 18.37 4.00
C TYR A 199 40.84 18.63 5.47
N ARG A 200 39.55 18.80 5.76
CA ARG A 200 39.03 19.00 7.11
C ARG A 200 37.62 18.42 7.24
N LEU A 201 37.35 17.78 8.38
CA LEU A 201 36.02 17.28 8.73
C LEU A 201 35.86 17.09 10.26
N ASN A 202 34.62 16.96 10.73
CA ASN A 202 34.30 16.75 12.15
C ASN A 202 33.79 15.32 12.37
N MET A 203 34.56 14.51 13.10
CA MET A 203 34.29 13.09 13.34
C MET A 203 34.09 12.79 14.82
N VAL A 204 33.24 11.82 15.17
CA VAL A 204 33.12 11.35 16.56
C VAL A 204 34.27 10.39 16.91
N ASN A 205 34.40 10.07 18.20
CA ASN A 205 35.37 9.07 18.63
C ASN A 205 35.11 7.71 17.96
N GLY A 206 36.18 7.06 17.52
CA GLY A 206 36.08 5.78 16.84
C GLY A 206 37.35 5.38 16.11
N THR A 207 37.40 4.13 15.67
CA THR A 207 38.44 3.65 14.75
C THR A 207 37.84 3.53 13.36
N TYR A 208 38.37 4.29 12.41
CA TYR A 208 37.88 4.41 11.05
C TYR A 208 38.86 3.78 10.07
N GLN A 209 38.34 3.15 9.03
CA GLN A 209 39.12 2.85 7.83
C GLN A 209 39.07 4.04 6.87
N ALA A 210 40.24 4.46 6.40
CA ALA A 210 40.38 5.51 5.40
C ALA A 210 40.42 4.89 4.01
N VAL A 211 39.59 5.41 3.11
CA VAL A 211 39.61 5.08 1.68
C VAL A 211 39.63 6.37 0.90
N VAL A 212 40.40 6.40 -0.18
CA VAL A 212 40.48 7.51 -1.11
C VAL A 212 39.92 7.12 -2.46
N ASN A 213 39.47 8.10 -3.23
CA ASN A 213 39.18 7.94 -4.64
C ASN A 213 39.84 9.07 -5.43
N LYS A 214 40.91 8.73 -6.14
CA LYS A 214 41.64 9.63 -7.04
C LYS A 214 42.21 8.85 -8.21
N THR A 215 41.91 9.28 -9.43
CA THR A 215 42.44 8.67 -10.65
C THR A 215 43.97 8.58 -10.60
N GLY A 216 44.51 7.42 -10.94
CA GLY A 216 45.96 7.14 -10.92
C GLY A 216 46.49 6.64 -9.57
N PHE A 217 45.69 6.71 -8.50
CA PHE A 217 46.04 6.22 -7.17
C PHE A 217 45.15 5.06 -6.73
N GLY A 218 45.72 4.13 -5.96
CA GLY A 218 45.01 3.05 -5.31
C GLY A 218 44.09 3.58 -4.21
N PRO A 219 43.03 2.83 -3.85
CA PRO A 219 41.99 3.31 -2.96
C PRO A 219 42.40 3.34 -1.47
N ILE A 220 43.58 2.81 -1.12
CA ILE A 220 44.01 2.65 0.27
C ILE A 220 45.20 3.59 0.53
N PRO A 221 45.04 4.66 1.32
CA PRO A 221 46.14 5.55 1.70
C PRO A 221 46.95 4.98 2.87
N THR A 222 48.06 5.62 3.22
CA THR A 222 48.76 5.42 4.49
C THR A 222 48.64 6.68 5.37
N PRO A 223 48.18 6.57 6.63
CA PRO A 223 47.62 5.39 7.27
C PRO A 223 46.23 5.00 6.70
N ASP A 224 45.94 3.71 6.66
CA ASP A 224 44.64 3.15 6.22
C ASP A 224 43.63 3.00 7.37
N LYS A 225 44.10 3.16 8.62
CA LYS A 225 43.30 3.15 9.84
C LYS A 225 43.60 4.37 10.68
N ILE A 226 42.55 5.02 11.17
CA ILE A 226 42.63 6.25 11.95
C ILE A 226 41.84 6.06 13.23
N VAL A 227 42.43 6.43 14.37
CA VAL A 227 41.77 6.41 15.67
C VAL A 227 41.49 7.85 16.08
N VAL A 228 40.22 8.21 16.22
CA VAL A 228 39.79 9.49 16.77
C VAL A 228 39.47 9.27 18.25
N ALA A 229 40.24 9.91 19.14
CA ALA A 229 40.14 9.71 20.58
C ALA A 229 40.30 11.02 21.37
N GLY A 230 39.19 11.69 21.68
CA GLY A 230 39.10 12.73 22.72
C GLY A 230 39.75 14.08 22.41
N SER A 231 40.52 14.18 21.32
CA SER A 231 41.09 15.41 20.81
C SER A 231 41.04 15.44 19.28
N GLY A 232 40.94 16.65 18.71
CA GLY A 232 41.14 16.84 17.28
C GLY A 232 42.52 16.32 16.85
N HIS A 233 42.61 15.87 15.61
CA HIS A 233 43.87 15.42 15.01
C HIS A 233 44.24 16.40 13.90
N ASP A 234 45.15 17.31 14.22
CA ASP A 234 45.78 18.20 13.24
C ASP A 234 46.99 17.50 12.61
N ASN A 235 47.22 17.74 11.32
CA ASN A 235 48.30 17.14 10.52
C ASN A 235 48.19 15.62 10.29
N LEU A 236 46.97 15.10 10.16
CA LEU A 236 46.75 13.71 9.74
C LEU A 236 46.96 13.58 8.23
N ASN A 237 48.21 13.56 7.78
CA ASN A 237 48.50 13.48 6.35
C ASN A 237 48.26 12.06 5.82
N LEU A 238 47.55 11.98 4.68
CA LEU A 238 47.28 10.74 3.96
C LEU A 238 48.21 10.65 2.76
N THR A 239 49.13 9.70 2.80
CA THR A 239 49.98 9.39 1.65
C THR A 239 49.25 8.45 0.70
N LEU A 240 48.98 8.91 -0.51
CA LEU A 240 48.35 8.13 -1.58
C LEU A 240 49.41 7.33 -2.34
N HIS A 241 49.04 6.14 -2.81
CA HIS A 241 49.94 5.23 -3.54
C HIS A 241 49.45 5.00 -4.97
N PRO A 242 50.26 5.20 -6.01
CA PRO A 242 49.91 4.86 -7.38
C PRO A 242 49.51 3.39 -7.56
N ILE A 243 48.55 3.13 -8.45
CA ILE A 243 47.95 1.80 -8.71
C ILE A 243 48.93 0.70 -9.16
N HIS A 244 50.19 1.03 -9.47
CA HIS A 244 51.22 0.07 -9.90
C HIS A 244 52.51 0.17 -9.06
N GLN A 245 52.46 0.78 -7.88
CA GLN A 245 53.61 0.81 -6.97
C GLN A 245 53.61 -0.43 -6.08
N ILE A 246 54.76 -1.11 -5.97
CA ILE A 246 54.94 -2.26 -5.08
C ILE A 246 54.81 -1.82 -3.62
N ALA A 247 53.86 -2.40 -2.89
CA ALA A 247 53.61 -2.15 -1.47
C ALA A 247 54.52 -2.99 -0.55
N GLY A 248 54.94 -4.16 -1.02
CA GLY A 248 55.76 -5.09 -0.26
C GLY A 248 55.43 -6.54 -0.58
N ASN A 249 55.92 -7.44 0.28
CA ASN A 249 55.70 -8.86 0.12
C ASN A 249 54.41 -9.30 0.85
N ILE A 250 53.61 -10.14 0.20
CA ILE A 250 52.61 -10.99 0.85
C ILE A 250 53.26 -12.35 1.08
N SER A 251 53.21 -12.84 2.31
CA SER A 251 53.80 -14.11 2.71
C SER A 251 52.87 -14.97 3.56
N GLY A 252 53.05 -16.28 3.47
CA GLY A 252 52.24 -17.27 4.20
C GLY A 252 52.64 -18.70 3.83
N ASN A 253 51.88 -19.68 4.31
CA ASN A 253 52.12 -21.10 4.06
C ASN A 253 50.96 -21.77 3.32
N VAL A 254 51.27 -22.61 2.36
CA VAL A 254 50.30 -23.42 1.60
C VAL A 254 50.29 -24.85 2.14
N HIS A 255 49.11 -25.37 2.45
CA HIS A 255 48.91 -26.74 2.96
C HIS A 255 47.83 -27.48 2.16
N ASN A 256 47.71 -28.80 2.34
CA ASN A 256 46.56 -29.56 1.86
C ASN A 256 45.45 -29.65 2.92
N GLY A 257 44.31 -30.26 2.57
CA GLY A 257 43.17 -30.45 3.49
C GLY A 257 43.45 -31.27 4.75
N LEU A 258 44.60 -31.95 4.84
CA LEU A 258 45.07 -32.67 6.04
C LEU A 258 46.04 -31.84 6.90
N GLY A 259 46.29 -30.58 6.51
CA GLY A 259 47.24 -29.69 7.20
C GLY A 259 48.71 -29.95 6.88
N ILE A 260 49.04 -30.75 5.86
CA ILE A 260 50.42 -31.02 5.45
C ILE A 260 50.91 -29.88 4.53
N PRO A 261 52.11 -29.30 4.75
CA PRO A 261 52.64 -28.23 3.90
C PRO A 261 52.94 -28.72 2.47
N LEU A 262 52.70 -27.85 1.49
CA LEU A 262 52.84 -28.17 0.06
C LEU A 262 54.02 -27.42 -0.57
N PRO A 263 55.14 -28.11 -0.90
CA PRO A 263 56.26 -27.52 -1.62
C PRO A 263 56.00 -27.41 -3.12
N GLY A 264 56.64 -26.43 -3.78
CA GLY A 264 56.62 -26.26 -5.23
C GLY A 264 55.32 -25.71 -5.83
N VAL A 265 54.42 -25.15 -5.01
CA VAL A 265 53.22 -24.45 -5.47
C VAL A 265 53.65 -23.16 -6.15
N LEU A 266 53.28 -22.96 -7.42
CA LEU A 266 53.43 -21.68 -8.11
C LEU A 266 52.45 -20.69 -7.50
N VAL A 267 52.97 -19.66 -6.85
CA VAL A 267 52.19 -18.52 -6.35
C VAL A 267 52.42 -17.33 -7.27
N ALA A 268 51.37 -16.89 -7.95
CA ALA A 268 51.40 -15.78 -8.88
C ALA A 268 50.48 -14.66 -8.40
N ASP A 269 51.00 -13.46 -8.19
CA ASP A 269 50.18 -12.28 -8.13
C ASP A 269 49.91 -11.81 -9.57
N THR A 270 48.70 -12.09 -10.06
CA THR A 270 48.31 -11.78 -11.44
C THR A 270 48.03 -10.29 -11.66
N THR A 271 47.93 -9.50 -10.59
CA THR A 271 47.80 -8.04 -10.67
C THR A 271 49.15 -7.38 -10.84
N SER A 272 50.18 -7.85 -10.10
CA SER A 272 51.54 -7.33 -10.20
C SER A 272 52.46 -8.08 -11.17
N ASN A 273 51.95 -9.16 -11.78
CA ASN A 273 52.71 -10.10 -12.62
C ASN A 273 53.98 -10.65 -11.93
N GLN A 274 53.96 -10.73 -10.59
CA GLN A 274 55.04 -11.31 -9.80
C GLN A 274 54.75 -12.78 -9.49
N THR A 275 55.79 -13.61 -9.45
CA THR A 275 55.64 -15.03 -9.15
C THR A 275 56.69 -15.50 -8.15
N THR A 276 56.37 -16.57 -7.42
CA THR A 276 57.27 -17.28 -6.52
C THR A 276 56.83 -18.75 -6.41
N TYR A 277 57.65 -19.60 -5.82
CA TYR A 277 57.28 -20.99 -5.50
C TYR A 277 57.33 -21.21 -3.99
N THR A 278 56.46 -22.08 -3.47
CA THR A 278 56.54 -22.48 -2.06
C THR A 278 57.78 -23.33 -1.79
N ASP A 279 58.43 -23.10 -0.64
CA ASP A 279 59.57 -23.89 -0.17
C ASP A 279 59.16 -25.25 0.42
N ALA A 280 60.12 -25.99 0.99
CA ALA A 280 59.91 -27.30 1.61
C ALA A 280 58.88 -27.30 2.76
N ASN A 281 58.67 -26.15 3.41
CA ASN A 281 57.70 -25.95 4.49
C ASN A 281 56.38 -25.35 4.00
N GLY A 282 56.20 -25.24 2.68
CA GLY A 282 55.02 -24.63 2.07
C GLY A 282 55.02 -23.09 2.13
N TYR A 283 56.11 -22.45 2.56
CA TYR A 283 56.18 -21.01 2.71
C TYR A 283 56.37 -20.31 1.35
N TYR A 284 55.62 -19.24 1.10
CA TYR A 284 55.78 -18.37 -0.06
C TYR A 284 55.94 -16.90 0.38
N SER A 285 56.55 -16.11 -0.50
CA SER A 285 56.64 -14.65 -0.38
C SER A 285 56.63 -14.02 -1.77
N VAL A 286 55.55 -13.33 -2.14
CA VAL A 286 55.35 -12.69 -3.46
C VAL A 286 55.22 -11.17 -3.30
N ARG A 287 55.81 -10.40 -4.21
CA ARG A 287 55.67 -8.92 -4.22
C ARG A 287 54.33 -8.52 -4.80
N SER A 288 53.67 -7.52 -4.23
CA SER A 288 52.33 -7.07 -4.66
C SER A 288 52.21 -5.55 -4.69
N TYR A 289 51.32 -5.03 -5.54
CA TYR A 289 51.05 -3.59 -5.63
C TYR A 289 50.23 -3.08 -4.44
N TYR A 290 50.20 -1.76 -4.21
CA TYR A 290 49.24 -1.15 -3.30
C TYR A 290 47.80 -1.33 -3.82
N GLY A 291 46.90 -1.79 -2.96
CA GLY A 291 45.48 -2.04 -3.29
C GLY A 291 45.13 -3.52 -3.46
N PRO A 292 44.02 -3.83 -4.18
CA PRO A 292 43.56 -5.19 -4.39
C PRO A 292 44.47 -5.94 -5.38
N ASN A 293 45.03 -7.07 -4.95
CA ASN A 293 45.86 -7.97 -5.77
C ASN A 293 45.23 -9.36 -5.83
N ALA A 294 45.26 -10.01 -6.98
CA ALA A 294 44.76 -11.37 -7.17
C ALA A 294 45.90 -12.39 -7.11
N LEU A 295 45.94 -13.20 -6.05
CA LEU A 295 46.91 -14.27 -5.88
C LEU A 295 46.36 -15.60 -6.40
N SER A 296 47.07 -16.23 -7.32
CA SER A 296 46.82 -17.57 -7.86
C SER A 296 47.82 -18.56 -7.28
N PHE A 297 47.34 -19.70 -6.80
CA PHE A 297 48.12 -20.79 -6.24
C PHE A 297 47.89 -22.03 -7.11
N THR A 298 48.93 -22.50 -7.78
CA THR A 298 48.84 -23.61 -8.74
C THR A 298 49.87 -24.69 -8.42
N LEU A 299 49.41 -25.92 -8.24
CA LEU A 299 50.27 -27.09 -8.04
C LEU A 299 49.68 -28.27 -8.82
N LYS A 300 50.55 -29.07 -9.46
CA LYS A 300 50.14 -30.29 -10.15
C LYS A 300 49.38 -31.20 -9.18
N ASN A 301 48.25 -31.75 -9.62
CA ASN A 301 47.36 -32.60 -8.83
C ASN A 301 46.47 -31.88 -7.77
N TYR A 302 46.40 -30.55 -7.81
CA TYR A 302 45.56 -29.73 -6.94
C TYR A 302 44.73 -28.73 -7.75
N TYR A 303 43.58 -28.30 -7.21
CA TYR A 303 42.82 -27.19 -7.77
C TYR A 303 43.60 -25.88 -7.68
N THR A 304 43.61 -25.09 -8.74
CA THR A 304 44.13 -23.71 -8.68
C THR A 304 43.21 -22.86 -7.80
N LEU A 305 43.76 -22.26 -6.75
CA LEU A 305 43.04 -21.30 -5.93
C LEU A 305 43.38 -19.88 -6.37
N ILE A 306 42.36 -19.03 -6.55
CA ILE A 306 42.54 -17.58 -6.74
C ILE A 306 41.92 -16.86 -5.54
N THR A 307 42.66 -15.95 -4.91
CA THR A 307 42.17 -15.12 -3.79
C THR A 307 42.56 -13.66 -3.99
N THR A 308 41.71 -12.73 -3.56
CA THR A 308 41.98 -11.30 -3.64
C THR A 308 42.46 -10.77 -2.29
N VAL A 309 43.58 -10.07 -2.27
CA VAL A 309 44.20 -9.49 -1.07
C VAL A 309 44.37 -7.99 -1.23
N ASN A 310 43.85 -7.21 -0.28
CA ASN A 310 44.07 -5.77 -0.21
C ASN A 310 45.37 -5.49 0.54
N VAL A 311 46.33 -4.85 -0.12
CA VAL A 311 47.69 -4.59 0.39
C VAL A 311 47.89 -3.10 0.63
N SER A 312 48.12 -2.72 1.88
CA SER A 312 48.50 -1.36 2.31
C SER A 312 49.88 -1.31 2.98
N THR A 313 50.42 -2.47 3.34
CA THR A 313 51.75 -2.72 3.93
C THR A 313 52.14 -4.17 3.64
N PRO A 314 53.42 -4.58 3.81
CA PRO A 314 53.79 -5.99 3.75
C PRO A 314 52.93 -6.84 4.68
N GLN A 315 52.40 -7.97 4.18
CA GLN A 315 51.52 -8.85 4.95
C GLN A 315 52.19 -10.20 5.20
N THR A 316 52.06 -10.73 6.41
CA THR A 316 52.54 -12.06 6.80
C THR A 316 51.38 -12.96 7.22
N SER A 317 51.63 -14.27 7.32
CA SER A 317 50.66 -15.27 7.79
C SER A 317 49.41 -15.46 6.90
N ARG A 318 49.50 -15.20 5.59
CA ARG A 318 48.44 -15.49 4.62
C ARG A 318 48.43 -16.96 4.20
N ASN A 319 48.02 -17.82 5.11
CA ASN A 319 48.01 -19.26 4.86
C ASN A 319 46.86 -19.68 3.94
N VAL A 320 47.11 -20.66 3.07
CA VAL A 320 46.17 -21.18 2.09
C VAL A 320 46.08 -22.69 2.18
N THR A 321 44.90 -23.26 1.98
CA THR A 321 44.71 -24.71 1.83
C THR A 321 44.33 -25.02 0.39
N LEU A 322 45.13 -25.83 -0.30
CA LEU A 322 44.80 -26.37 -1.61
C LEU A 322 44.10 -27.72 -1.44
N ILE A 323 43.05 -27.90 -2.24
CA ILE A 323 42.30 -29.15 -2.30
C ILE A 323 42.99 -30.03 -3.35
N SER A 324 43.43 -31.21 -2.94
CA SER A 324 43.97 -32.21 -3.88
C SER A 324 42.85 -32.75 -4.75
N PHE A 325 43.17 -33.18 -5.98
CA PHE A 325 42.34 -34.19 -6.64
C PHE A 325 42.39 -35.44 -5.75
N THR A 326 41.41 -35.62 -4.86
CA THR A 326 41.35 -36.84 -4.04
C THR A 326 41.32 -38.04 -4.98
N ASN A 327 42.16 -39.04 -4.69
CA ASN A 327 42.19 -40.34 -5.34
C ASN A 327 40.80 -40.74 -5.86
N ILE A 328 40.61 -40.81 -7.18
CA ILE A 328 39.46 -41.52 -7.77
C ILE A 328 39.57 -42.97 -7.27
N PRO A 329 38.74 -43.41 -6.32
CA PRO A 329 38.78 -44.79 -5.84
C PRO A 329 38.15 -45.64 -6.94
N GLY A 330 38.96 -46.32 -7.75
CA GLY A 330 38.43 -47.14 -8.84
C GLY A 330 39.34 -47.46 -10.02
N PHE A 331 40.65 -47.21 -9.97
CA PHE A 331 41.57 -47.85 -10.93
C PHE A 331 41.80 -49.31 -10.52
N VAL A 332 40.77 -50.15 -10.66
CA VAL A 332 41.00 -51.59 -10.79
C VAL A 332 41.50 -51.80 -12.20
N ASN A 333 42.78 -52.14 -12.32
CA ASN A 333 43.34 -52.76 -13.52
C ASN A 333 42.63 -54.10 -13.76
N SER A 334 41.41 -54.09 -14.30
CA SER A 334 40.80 -55.25 -14.94
C SER A 334 40.72 -54.97 -16.43
N SER A 335 41.54 -55.71 -17.15
CA SER A 335 41.98 -55.54 -18.53
C SER A 335 40.93 -55.85 -19.62
N SER A 336 39.73 -55.27 -19.58
CA SER A 336 38.71 -55.58 -20.61
C SER A 336 37.82 -54.44 -21.11
N SER A 337 38.03 -53.17 -20.72
CA SER A 337 37.10 -52.09 -21.14
C SER A 337 37.72 -50.68 -21.15
N GLN A 338 38.95 -50.52 -21.63
CA GLN A 338 39.60 -49.22 -21.82
C GLN A 338 39.06 -48.47 -23.06
N PRO A 339 39.30 -47.14 -23.19
CA PRO A 339 39.01 -46.39 -24.42
C PRO A 339 39.65 -47.03 -25.65
N LEU A 340 38.84 -47.27 -26.69
CA LEU A 340 39.27 -47.87 -27.95
C LEU A 340 39.90 -46.80 -28.85
N TYR A 341 41.20 -46.56 -28.66
CA TYR A 341 41.95 -45.55 -29.43
C TYR A 341 42.03 -45.84 -30.93
N ASN A 342 41.83 -47.10 -31.32
CA ASN A 342 42.02 -47.61 -32.67
C ASN A 342 40.83 -47.29 -33.60
N SER A 343 39.74 -46.75 -33.05
CA SER A 343 38.52 -46.39 -33.78
C SER A 343 37.94 -45.10 -33.17
N PRO A 344 38.48 -43.92 -33.52
CA PRO A 344 37.95 -42.64 -33.06
C PRO A 344 36.53 -42.46 -33.59
N GLU A 345 35.59 -42.30 -32.67
CA GLU A 345 34.18 -42.09 -32.98
C GLU A 345 33.60 -41.13 -31.95
N LEU A 346 32.98 -40.04 -32.43
CA LEU A 346 32.48 -38.97 -31.58
C LEU A 346 31.24 -39.44 -30.79
N ILE A 347 31.30 -39.29 -29.47
CA ILE A 347 30.22 -39.62 -28.55
C ILE A 347 29.77 -38.36 -27.85
N ASN A 348 28.46 -38.11 -27.89
CA ASN A 348 27.86 -37.03 -27.13
C ASN A 348 27.24 -37.56 -25.85
N LEU A 349 27.86 -37.26 -24.71
CA LEU A 349 27.32 -37.52 -23.38
C LEU A 349 26.43 -36.34 -22.98
N SER A 350 25.15 -36.60 -22.72
CA SER A 350 24.20 -35.55 -22.37
C SER A 350 23.24 -36.01 -21.28
N GLY A 351 22.57 -35.06 -20.63
CA GLY A 351 21.60 -35.35 -19.59
C GLY A 351 21.27 -34.10 -18.79
N ILE A 352 20.78 -34.25 -17.57
CA ILE A 352 20.46 -33.16 -16.66
C ILE A 352 21.38 -33.25 -15.44
N VAL A 353 21.94 -32.10 -15.05
CA VAL A 353 22.58 -31.95 -13.75
C VAL A 353 21.51 -31.53 -12.75
N TYR A 354 21.37 -32.27 -11.66
CA TYR A 354 20.40 -31.99 -10.60
C TYR A 354 21.07 -32.05 -9.24
N ASP A 355 20.52 -31.31 -8.28
CA ASP A 355 20.88 -31.41 -6.88
C ASP A 355 20.42 -32.76 -6.34
N ASN A 356 21.35 -33.61 -5.89
CA ASN A 356 21.00 -34.94 -5.39
C ASN A 356 20.27 -34.93 -4.04
N GLN A 357 20.23 -33.78 -3.34
CA GLN A 357 19.50 -33.62 -2.09
C GLN A 357 18.03 -33.26 -2.32
N THR A 358 17.77 -32.39 -3.30
CA THR A 358 16.43 -31.83 -3.56
C THR A 358 15.77 -32.37 -4.84
N GLY A 359 16.54 -32.99 -5.73
CA GLY A 359 16.08 -33.43 -7.06
C GLY A 359 15.92 -32.29 -8.07
N ILE A 360 16.26 -31.05 -7.71
CA ILE A 360 16.03 -29.87 -8.54
C ILE A 360 17.16 -29.72 -9.58
N PRO A 361 16.86 -29.47 -10.87
CA PRO A 361 17.87 -29.21 -11.89
C PRO A 361 18.76 -28.01 -11.53
N ILE A 362 20.03 -28.03 -11.94
CA ILE A 362 21.00 -26.94 -11.73
C ILE A 362 21.20 -26.20 -13.06
N PRO A 363 20.41 -25.14 -13.36
CA PRO A 363 20.44 -24.47 -14.65
C PRO A 363 21.56 -23.42 -14.78
N ASN A 364 21.89 -23.07 -16.02
CA ASN A 364 22.80 -21.96 -16.40
C ASN A 364 24.11 -21.93 -15.60
N SER A 365 24.65 -23.11 -15.29
CA SER A 365 25.79 -23.28 -14.39
C SER A 365 26.97 -23.88 -15.14
N GLN A 366 28.17 -23.38 -14.84
CA GLN A 366 29.41 -23.84 -15.44
C GLN A 366 30.02 -24.99 -14.61
N PHE A 367 30.45 -26.04 -15.30
CA PHE A 367 31.06 -27.22 -14.70
C PHE A 367 32.34 -27.57 -15.44
N SER A 368 33.25 -28.25 -14.76
CA SER A 368 34.37 -28.94 -15.37
C SER A 368 34.20 -30.44 -15.19
N ILE A 369 34.42 -31.21 -16.26
CA ILE A 369 34.54 -32.67 -16.23
C ILE A 369 36.02 -33.03 -16.33
N ILE A 370 36.50 -33.79 -15.35
CA ILE A 370 37.87 -34.27 -15.24
C ILE A 370 37.87 -35.76 -15.53
N VAL A 371 38.57 -36.18 -16.57
CA VAL A 371 38.60 -37.57 -17.04
C VAL A 371 40.02 -38.11 -16.89
N GLY A 372 40.19 -39.19 -16.12
CA GLY A 372 41.46 -39.89 -16.01
C GLY A 372 41.57 -41.03 -17.03
N VAL A 373 42.61 -41.02 -17.87
CA VAL A 373 42.88 -42.09 -18.84
C VAL A 373 44.37 -42.42 -18.87
N ASN A 374 44.73 -43.68 -18.59
CA ASN A 374 46.13 -44.17 -18.57
C ASN A 374 47.09 -43.28 -17.75
N GLY A 375 46.65 -42.79 -16.59
CA GLY A 375 47.45 -41.91 -15.72
C GLY A 375 47.59 -40.46 -16.20
N THR A 376 46.95 -40.10 -17.32
CA THR A 376 46.86 -38.72 -17.83
C THR A 376 45.45 -38.17 -17.56
N TYR A 377 45.36 -36.91 -17.11
CA TYR A 377 44.09 -36.26 -16.81
C TYR A 377 43.74 -35.25 -17.91
N PHE A 378 42.49 -35.32 -18.38
CA PHE A 378 41.91 -34.38 -19.34
C PHE A 378 40.80 -33.59 -18.66
N ILE A 379 40.72 -32.29 -18.94
CA ILE A 379 39.68 -31.41 -18.40
C ILE A 379 38.91 -30.83 -19.58
N ALA A 380 37.59 -30.93 -19.52
CA ALA A 380 36.69 -30.20 -20.41
C ALA A 380 35.71 -29.38 -19.59
N GLN A 381 35.30 -28.23 -20.11
CA GLN A 381 34.25 -27.41 -19.51
C GLN A 381 32.94 -27.61 -20.24
N PHE A 382 31.84 -27.57 -19.50
CA PHE A 382 30.51 -27.52 -20.07
C PHE A 382 29.61 -26.61 -19.23
N SER A 383 28.50 -26.18 -19.82
CA SER A 383 27.49 -25.40 -19.11
C SER A 383 26.15 -26.11 -19.23
N THR A 384 25.33 -26.01 -18.19
CA THR A 384 23.94 -26.41 -18.26
C THR A 384 23.09 -25.29 -18.88
N ASN A 385 22.07 -25.67 -19.64
CA ASN A 385 21.08 -24.71 -20.13
C ASN A 385 20.05 -24.35 -19.04
N SER A 386 18.99 -23.63 -19.41
CA SER A 386 17.93 -23.21 -18.48
C SER A 386 17.14 -24.35 -17.85
N THR A 387 17.17 -25.57 -18.41
CA THR A 387 16.53 -26.77 -17.86
C THR A 387 17.51 -27.67 -17.10
N GLY A 388 18.75 -27.21 -16.86
CA GLY A 388 19.81 -28.02 -16.26
C GLY A 388 20.43 -29.04 -17.22
N ALA A 389 20.07 -29.02 -18.52
CA ALA A 389 20.57 -29.99 -19.47
C ALA A 389 21.98 -29.63 -19.95
N TYR A 390 22.83 -30.65 -20.14
CA TYR A 390 24.23 -30.51 -20.55
C TYR A 390 24.57 -31.41 -21.74
N SER A 391 25.69 -31.11 -22.40
CA SER A 391 26.25 -31.92 -23.48
C SER A 391 27.78 -31.82 -23.45
N VAL A 392 28.47 -32.96 -23.43
CA VAL A 392 29.93 -33.09 -23.45
C VAL A 392 30.33 -34.09 -24.52
N LYS A 393 31.35 -33.75 -25.31
CA LYS A 393 31.85 -34.60 -26.40
C LYS A 393 33.06 -35.41 -25.97
N PHE A 394 33.06 -36.71 -26.30
CA PHE A 394 34.19 -37.63 -26.17
C PHE A 394 34.56 -38.15 -27.57
N ASN A 395 35.86 -38.30 -27.86
CA ASN A 395 36.32 -38.72 -29.19
C ASN A 395 36.49 -40.24 -29.35
N TYR A 396 36.31 -41.02 -28.28
CA TYR A 396 36.55 -42.46 -28.29
C TYR A 396 35.50 -43.19 -27.43
N PRO A 397 34.98 -44.35 -27.88
CA PRO A 397 34.17 -45.24 -27.05
C PRO A 397 35.02 -45.98 -26.02
N GLY A 398 34.42 -46.32 -24.87
CA GLY A 398 35.06 -47.07 -23.80
C GLY A 398 34.56 -46.73 -22.40
N ALA A 399 35.11 -47.39 -21.38
CA ALA A 399 34.78 -47.07 -19.99
C ALA A 399 35.60 -45.87 -19.51
N TYR A 400 34.90 -44.87 -18.98
CA TYR A 400 35.48 -43.67 -18.40
C TYR A 400 35.05 -43.54 -16.94
N SER A 401 36.00 -43.18 -16.09
CA SER A 401 35.73 -42.60 -14.78
C SER A 401 36.06 -41.12 -14.83
N TYR A 402 35.14 -40.29 -14.34
CA TYR A 402 35.26 -38.85 -14.40
C TYR A 402 34.68 -38.17 -13.16
N GLU A 403 35.30 -37.08 -12.77
CA GLU A 403 34.85 -36.20 -11.69
C GLU A 403 34.22 -34.94 -12.30
N ILE A 404 33.08 -34.52 -11.78
CA ILE A 404 32.41 -33.28 -12.15
C ILE A 404 32.59 -32.29 -11.00
N VAL A 405 33.13 -31.12 -11.30
CA VAL A 405 33.37 -30.06 -10.32
C VAL A 405 32.78 -28.73 -10.76
N SER A 406 32.41 -27.94 -9.77
CA SER A 406 31.80 -26.62 -9.91
C SER A 406 32.05 -25.81 -8.64
N ASN A 407 31.93 -24.49 -8.72
CA ASN A 407 31.93 -23.60 -7.55
C ASN A 407 30.62 -23.65 -6.75
N LEU A 408 29.57 -24.29 -7.30
CA LEU A 408 28.25 -24.41 -6.68
C LEU A 408 28.06 -25.75 -5.97
N THR A 409 28.77 -26.80 -6.38
CA THR A 409 28.54 -28.17 -5.91
C THR A 409 29.78 -28.77 -5.26
N GLU A 410 29.57 -29.71 -4.35
CA GLU A 410 30.59 -30.68 -3.98
C GLU A 410 30.99 -31.50 -5.22
N PRO A 411 32.27 -31.91 -5.34
CA PRO A 411 32.72 -32.76 -6.44
C PRO A 411 31.94 -34.08 -6.52
N GLY A 412 31.55 -34.49 -7.73
CA GLY A 412 30.83 -35.74 -7.98
C GLY A 412 31.64 -36.72 -8.82
N ASN A 413 31.79 -37.96 -8.34
CA ASN A 413 32.49 -39.02 -9.07
C ASN A 413 31.51 -39.90 -9.85
N PHE A 414 31.82 -40.16 -11.11
CA PHE A 414 30.98 -40.92 -12.03
C PHE A 414 31.81 -41.90 -12.84
N SER A 415 31.20 -43.03 -13.22
CA SER A 415 31.77 -43.96 -14.20
C SER A 415 30.73 -44.31 -15.27
N SER A 416 31.11 -44.32 -16.55
CA SER A 416 30.24 -44.67 -17.69
C SER A 416 30.98 -45.52 -18.71
N LEU A 417 30.30 -46.53 -19.26
CA LEU A 417 30.69 -47.16 -20.51
C LEU A 417 30.10 -46.36 -21.68
N LEU A 418 30.89 -45.50 -22.31
CA LEU A 418 30.48 -44.66 -23.43
C LEU A 418 30.46 -45.48 -24.73
N LYS A 419 29.32 -45.45 -25.43
CA LYS A 419 29.08 -46.10 -26.73
C LYS A 419 28.55 -45.07 -27.71
N THR A 420 28.73 -45.32 -29.00
CA THR A 420 28.41 -44.38 -30.08
C THR A 420 26.94 -44.47 -30.51
N PRO A 421 26.39 -43.39 -31.11
CA PRO A 421 26.91 -42.02 -31.18
C PRO A 421 26.47 -41.13 -29.99
N TYR A 422 25.55 -41.63 -29.15
CA TYR A 422 24.86 -40.83 -28.14
C TYR A 422 24.63 -41.62 -26.85
N GLN A 423 24.87 -40.98 -25.70
CA GLN A 423 24.45 -41.52 -24.42
C GLN A 423 23.82 -40.47 -23.51
N ALA A 424 22.74 -40.89 -22.86
CA ALA A 424 22.07 -40.13 -21.82
C ALA A 424 22.59 -40.56 -20.43
N ARG A 425 23.07 -39.60 -19.63
CA ARG A 425 23.50 -39.80 -18.23
C ARG A 425 22.99 -38.65 -17.38
N GLN A 426 22.22 -38.96 -16.34
CA GLN A 426 21.81 -37.97 -15.34
C GLN A 426 22.91 -37.83 -14.29
N MET A 427 23.23 -36.59 -13.88
CA MET A 427 24.29 -36.31 -12.90
C MET A 427 23.69 -35.67 -11.65
N GLY A 428 23.67 -36.41 -10.55
CA GLY A 428 23.28 -35.91 -9.23
C GLY A 428 24.50 -35.38 -8.48
N LEU A 429 24.52 -34.08 -8.17
CA LEU A 429 25.59 -33.42 -7.43
C LEU A 429 25.02 -32.79 -6.15
N ALA A 430 25.77 -32.81 -5.04
CA ALA A 430 25.34 -32.12 -3.83
C ALA A 430 25.73 -30.63 -3.92
N ILE A 431 24.79 -29.70 -3.73
CA ILE A 431 25.12 -28.27 -3.70
C ILE A 431 25.85 -27.92 -2.39
N GLN A 432 26.89 -27.09 -2.48
CA GLN A 432 27.60 -26.62 -1.29
C GLN A 432 26.63 -25.81 -0.40
N LYS A 433 26.60 -26.09 0.90
CA LYS A 433 25.60 -25.55 1.84
C LYS A 433 25.58 -24.01 1.90
N ASN A 434 26.71 -23.36 1.65
CA ASN A 434 26.88 -21.91 1.58
C ASN A 434 26.31 -21.26 0.31
N SER A 435 25.94 -22.06 -0.70
CA SER A 435 25.40 -21.63 -2.00
C SER A 435 23.89 -21.78 -2.11
N ILE A 436 23.22 -22.23 -1.05
CA ILE A 436 21.75 -22.39 -0.98
C ILE A 436 21.15 -21.24 -0.16
N GLY A 437 20.01 -20.71 -0.61
CA GLY A 437 19.12 -19.85 0.16
C GLY A 437 17.72 -20.47 0.30
N GLN A 438 16.99 -20.07 1.33
CA GLN A 438 15.58 -20.45 1.50
C GLN A 438 14.69 -19.32 0.97
N LEU A 439 13.68 -19.68 0.19
CA LEU A 439 12.58 -18.80 -0.17
C LEU A 439 11.32 -19.21 0.58
N HIS A 440 10.86 -18.33 1.46
CA HIS A 440 9.59 -18.45 2.18
C HIS A 440 8.53 -17.60 1.50
N LEU A 441 7.62 -18.23 0.77
CA LEU A 441 6.57 -17.55 0.02
C LEU A 441 5.23 -17.65 0.75
N LYS A 442 4.47 -16.55 0.79
CA LYS A 442 3.09 -16.52 1.29
C LYS A 442 2.17 -15.86 0.27
N VAL A 443 1.15 -16.60 -0.18
CA VAL A 443 0.12 -16.11 -1.10
C VAL A 443 -1.15 -15.83 -0.32
N THR A 444 -1.69 -14.62 -0.44
CA THR A 444 -2.92 -14.19 0.23
C THR A 444 -3.98 -13.72 -0.76
N GLY A 445 -5.25 -13.80 -0.35
CA GLY A 445 -6.39 -13.28 -1.10
C GLY A 445 -6.92 -11.98 -0.52
N THR A 446 -8.11 -11.59 -0.96
CA THR A 446 -8.88 -10.47 -0.38
C THR A 446 -9.10 -10.72 1.12
N GLY A 447 -8.76 -9.73 1.96
CA GLY A 447 -8.85 -9.85 3.42
C GLY A 447 -7.61 -10.46 4.12
N GLY A 448 -6.54 -10.79 3.39
CA GLY A 448 -5.26 -11.23 3.97
C GLY A 448 -5.19 -12.69 4.40
N SER A 449 -6.25 -13.47 4.17
CA SER A 449 -6.26 -14.92 4.38
C SER A 449 -5.33 -15.63 3.40
N GLY A 450 -4.62 -16.66 3.87
CA GLY A 450 -3.74 -17.48 3.02
C GLY A 450 -4.51 -18.26 1.97
N LEU A 451 -4.06 -18.21 0.71
CA LEU A 451 -4.68 -18.94 -0.40
C LEU A 451 -4.04 -20.30 -0.57
N SER A 452 -4.72 -21.34 -0.09
CA SER A 452 -4.34 -22.74 -0.30
C SER A 452 -4.44 -23.15 -1.77
N GLY A 453 -3.52 -24.04 -2.21
CA GLY A 453 -3.58 -24.64 -3.54
C GLY A 453 -3.24 -23.67 -4.68
N SER A 454 -2.53 -22.58 -4.40
CA SER A 454 -2.04 -21.65 -5.42
C SER A 454 -0.82 -22.25 -6.11
N GLY A 455 -0.85 -22.34 -7.44
CA GLY A 455 0.25 -22.84 -8.25
C GLY A 455 1.40 -21.85 -8.27
N VAL A 456 2.55 -22.24 -7.73
CA VAL A 456 3.76 -21.43 -7.70
C VAL A 456 4.79 -22.06 -8.62
N ARG A 457 5.07 -21.39 -9.73
CA ARG A 457 6.10 -21.80 -10.69
C ARG A 457 7.30 -20.87 -10.58
N ILE A 458 8.45 -21.42 -10.24
CA ILE A 458 9.71 -20.71 -10.12
C ILE A 458 10.58 -21.06 -11.32
N SER A 459 11.16 -20.04 -11.95
CA SER A 459 11.97 -20.15 -13.16
C SER A 459 13.20 -19.25 -13.10
N GLN A 460 14.25 -19.60 -13.86
CA GLN A 460 15.43 -18.77 -14.08
C GLN A 460 15.75 -18.78 -15.58
N GLY A 461 15.67 -17.63 -16.23
CA GLY A 461 15.66 -17.57 -17.70
C GLY A 461 14.42 -18.25 -18.29
N SER A 462 14.60 -19.10 -19.31
CA SER A 462 13.48 -19.80 -19.99
C SER A 462 13.04 -21.12 -19.34
N GLY A 463 13.71 -21.57 -18.27
CA GLY A 463 13.49 -22.90 -17.68
C GLY A 463 12.78 -22.87 -16.33
N SER A 464 11.89 -23.85 -16.12
CA SER A 464 11.19 -24.07 -14.84
C SER A 464 12.07 -24.85 -13.88
N ILE A 465 12.22 -24.35 -12.65
CA ILE A 465 13.10 -24.92 -11.62
C ILE A 465 12.29 -25.67 -10.58
N ALA A 466 11.22 -25.05 -10.10
CA ALA A 466 10.34 -25.65 -9.11
C ALA A 466 8.88 -25.33 -9.45
N TYR A 467 8.00 -26.29 -9.17
CA TYR A 467 6.57 -26.10 -9.23
C TYR A 467 5.93 -26.82 -8.06
N ASN A 468 5.13 -26.12 -7.27
CA ASN A 468 4.32 -26.73 -6.24
C ASN A 468 3.09 -25.87 -5.92
N LEU A 469 2.18 -26.44 -5.14
CA LEU A 469 1.02 -25.75 -4.61
C LEU A 469 1.31 -25.18 -3.22
N THR A 470 0.74 -24.03 -2.89
CA THR A 470 0.75 -23.52 -1.51
C THR A 470 -0.05 -24.43 -0.59
N ASN A 471 0.38 -24.52 0.68
CA ASN A 471 -0.31 -25.27 1.73
C ASN A 471 -1.60 -24.56 2.20
N ALA A 472 -2.28 -25.13 3.20
CA ALA A 472 -3.52 -24.59 3.77
C ALA A 472 -3.40 -23.13 4.28
N SER A 473 -2.22 -22.69 4.72
CA SER A 473 -1.97 -21.31 5.17
C SER A 473 -1.53 -20.35 4.05
N GLY A 474 -1.58 -20.79 2.79
CA GLY A 474 -1.08 -20.05 1.64
C GLY A 474 0.44 -19.99 1.53
N SER A 475 1.18 -20.82 2.29
CA SER A 475 2.63 -20.79 2.33
C SER A 475 3.26 -21.83 1.40
N TYR A 476 4.41 -21.49 0.83
CA TYR A 476 5.27 -22.39 0.08
C TYR A 476 6.74 -22.09 0.40
N ASN A 477 7.47 -23.09 0.87
CA ASN A 477 8.89 -22.96 1.21
C ASN A 477 9.71 -23.80 0.25
N VAL A 478 10.79 -23.24 -0.29
CA VAL A 478 11.67 -23.93 -1.23
C VAL A 478 13.12 -23.50 -1.03
N SER A 479 14.02 -24.48 -1.06
CA SER A 479 15.46 -24.25 -1.06
C SER A 479 15.93 -24.09 -2.51
N LEU A 480 16.60 -22.99 -2.80
CA LEU A 480 17.09 -22.68 -4.14
C LEU A 480 18.57 -22.30 -4.05
N PRO A 481 19.36 -22.57 -5.09
CA PRO A 481 20.67 -21.93 -5.24
C PRO A 481 20.56 -20.42 -5.09
N LYS A 482 21.63 -19.75 -4.66
CA LYS A 482 21.65 -18.29 -4.64
C LYS A 482 21.59 -17.75 -6.07
N GLY A 483 20.67 -16.84 -6.35
CA GLY A 483 20.44 -16.33 -7.70
C GLY A 483 19.13 -15.56 -7.85
N THR A 484 18.90 -14.99 -9.03
CA THR A 484 17.68 -14.26 -9.37
C THR A 484 16.67 -15.17 -10.07
N TYR A 485 15.43 -15.16 -9.61
CA TYR A 485 14.34 -16.03 -10.06
C TYR A 485 13.09 -15.23 -10.43
N TYR A 486 12.35 -15.76 -11.41
CA TYR A 486 11.00 -15.33 -11.78
C TYR A 486 9.98 -16.29 -11.17
N ILE A 487 8.99 -15.75 -10.46
CA ILE A 487 7.96 -16.50 -9.77
C ILE A 487 6.62 -16.14 -10.38
N ASN A 488 5.98 -17.12 -11.02
CA ASN A 488 4.64 -17.00 -11.56
C ASN A 488 3.67 -17.73 -10.63
N ILE A 489 2.69 -17.00 -10.11
CA ILE A 489 1.69 -17.49 -9.18
C ILE A 489 0.34 -17.47 -9.88
N SER A 490 -0.33 -18.62 -9.92
CA SER A 490 -1.66 -18.77 -10.48
C SER A 490 -2.60 -19.42 -9.48
N LYS A 491 -3.83 -18.93 -9.42
CA LYS A 491 -4.92 -19.56 -8.67
C LYS A 491 -6.20 -19.36 -9.47
N PRO A 492 -6.94 -20.41 -9.82
CA PRO A 492 -8.22 -20.26 -10.51
C PRO A 492 -9.17 -19.31 -9.76
N GLY A 493 -9.89 -18.45 -10.48
CA GLY A 493 -10.71 -17.39 -9.87
C GLY A 493 -9.91 -16.15 -9.41
N TYR A 494 -8.59 -16.11 -9.61
CA TYR A 494 -7.73 -14.95 -9.34
C TYR A 494 -6.94 -14.56 -10.58
N ILE A 495 -6.51 -13.31 -10.62
CA ILE A 495 -5.58 -12.79 -11.63
C ILE A 495 -4.18 -13.31 -11.30
N ASN A 496 -3.49 -13.88 -12.30
CA ASN A 496 -2.12 -14.37 -12.15
C ASN A 496 -1.16 -13.23 -11.75
N SER A 497 -0.14 -13.55 -10.97
CA SER A 497 0.90 -12.58 -10.56
C SER A 497 2.29 -13.09 -10.92
N SER A 498 3.16 -12.18 -11.37
CA SER A 498 4.56 -12.47 -11.69
C SER A 498 5.46 -11.59 -10.83
N GLN A 499 6.43 -12.19 -10.15
CA GLN A 499 7.38 -11.52 -9.26
C GLN A 499 8.82 -11.89 -9.64
N VAL A 500 9.78 -11.01 -9.31
CA VAL A 500 11.21 -11.28 -9.45
C VAL A 500 11.85 -11.18 -8.07
N ILE A 501 12.69 -12.16 -7.71
CA ILE A 501 13.40 -12.16 -6.43
C ILE A 501 14.84 -12.64 -6.58
N THR A 502 15.77 -12.03 -5.85
CA THR A 502 17.15 -12.50 -5.72
C THR A 502 17.33 -13.21 -4.39
N VAL A 503 17.57 -14.51 -4.44
CA VAL A 503 17.84 -15.35 -3.28
C VAL A 503 19.33 -15.25 -2.94
N SER A 504 19.67 -14.59 -1.83
CA SER A 504 21.04 -14.46 -1.30
C SER A 504 21.28 -15.25 0.00
N GLY A 505 20.21 -15.84 0.57
CA GLY A 505 20.13 -16.46 1.89
C GLY A 505 18.68 -16.80 2.21
N ASN A 506 18.21 -16.57 3.44
CA ASN A 506 16.78 -16.69 3.78
C ASN A 506 16.03 -15.44 3.34
N ASN A 507 15.09 -15.60 2.41
CA ASN A 507 14.29 -14.54 1.84
C ASN A 507 12.79 -14.85 2.02
N SER A 508 11.98 -13.82 2.19
CA SER A 508 10.53 -13.94 2.28
C SER A 508 9.84 -13.12 1.20
N LEU A 509 8.81 -13.69 0.57
CA LEU A 509 8.01 -13.03 -0.44
C LEU A 509 6.53 -13.20 -0.14
N ASN A 510 5.84 -12.10 0.11
CA ASN A 510 4.39 -12.08 0.30
C ASN A 510 3.72 -11.54 -0.97
N VAL A 511 2.76 -12.28 -1.51
CA VAL A 511 2.03 -11.90 -2.72
C VAL A 511 0.53 -11.95 -2.46
N SER A 512 -0.16 -10.84 -2.69
CA SER A 512 -1.62 -10.79 -2.63
C SER A 512 -2.20 -10.90 -4.04
N LEU A 513 -3.02 -11.92 -4.28
CA LEU A 513 -3.74 -12.08 -5.54
C LEU A 513 -5.07 -11.32 -5.48
N LYS A 514 -5.47 -10.73 -6.61
CA LYS A 514 -6.79 -10.10 -6.77
C LYS A 514 -7.77 -11.10 -7.41
N PRO A 515 -9.02 -11.19 -6.93
CA PRO A 515 -10.04 -12.00 -7.59
C PRO A 515 -10.21 -11.61 -9.07
N SER A 516 -10.49 -12.59 -9.92
CA SER A 516 -10.93 -12.35 -11.29
C SER A 516 -12.33 -11.73 -11.27
N GLY A 517 -12.59 -10.75 -12.15
CA GLY A 517 -13.91 -10.12 -12.25
C GLY A 517 -15.01 -11.04 -12.81
N SER A 518 -14.63 -12.13 -13.47
CA SER A 518 -15.52 -13.14 -14.05
C SER A 518 -14.89 -14.54 -13.96
N ILE A 519 -15.73 -15.57 -13.91
CA ILE A 519 -15.34 -16.99 -14.00
C ILE A 519 -15.73 -17.64 -15.34
N GLY A 520 -16.09 -16.83 -16.33
CA GLY A 520 -16.55 -17.24 -17.65
C GLY A 520 -17.95 -16.73 -17.96
N GLY A 521 -18.34 -16.78 -19.24
CA GLY A 521 -19.65 -16.28 -19.69
C GLY A 521 -19.84 -14.79 -19.34
N ASN A 522 -21.06 -14.45 -18.91
CA ASN A 522 -21.40 -13.11 -18.42
C ASN A 522 -21.39 -13.02 -16.88
N SER A 523 -20.70 -13.95 -16.20
CA SER A 523 -20.62 -13.95 -14.75
C SER A 523 -19.87 -12.74 -14.21
N SER A 524 -20.33 -12.21 -13.07
CA SER A 524 -19.78 -11.05 -12.37
C SER A 524 -19.57 -11.34 -10.89
N LEU A 525 -18.54 -10.75 -10.29
CA LEU A 525 -18.28 -10.87 -8.84
C LEU A 525 -19.42 -10.23 -8.02
N VAL A 526 -19.95 -10.93 -7.02
CA VAL A 526 -21.09 -10.46 -6.19
C VAL A 526 -20.71 -9.22 -5.38
N SER A 527 -19.54 -9.22 -4.73
CA SER A 527 -19.06 -8.13 -3.86
C SER A 527 -18.72 -6.81 -4.58
N GLY A 528 -19.00 -6.72 -5.89
CA GLY A 528 -18.86 -5.50 -6.71
C GLY A 528 -20.16 -5.05 -7.36
N LEU A 529 -21.28 -5.74 -7.12
CA LEU A 529 -22.58 -5.38 -7.66
C LEU A 529 -23.28 -4.40 -6.71
N SER A 530 -23.49 -3.18 -7.19
CA SER A 530 -24.27 -2.16 -6.48
C SER A 530 -25.76 -2.49 -6.35
N SER A 531 -26.24 -3.54 -7.03
CA SER A 531 -27.56 -4.15 -6.85
C SER A 531 -27.62 -5.51 -7.54
N LEU A 532 -28.12 -6.53 -6.84
CA LEU A 532 -28.56 -7.79 -7.45
C LEU A 532 -29.90 -7.54 -8.15
N LYS A 533 -29.85 -6.98 -9.36
CA LYS A 533 -31.06 -6.63 -10.10
C LYS A 533 -31.90 -7.88 -10.38
N ASN A 534 -33.22 -7.74 -10.28
CA ASN A 534 -34.22 -8.71 -10.77
C ASN A 534 -34.56 -9.91 -9.86
N LEU A 535 -34.13 -9.93 -8.59
CA LEU A 535 -34.65 -10.88 -7.60
C LEU A 535 -35.22 -10.17 -6.36
N PRO A 536 -36.50 -10.43 -5.98
CA PRO A 536 -37.05 -9.92 -4.74
C PRO A 536 -36.40 -10.62 -3.53
N ALA A 537 -36.19 -9.89 -2.43
CA ALA A 537 -35.71 -10.40 -1.14
C ALA A 537 -34.30 -11.04 -1.06
N ILE A 538 -33.57 -11.17 -2.17
CA ILE A 538 -32.21 -11.73 -2.17
C ILE A 538 -31.17 -10.62 -1.97
N THR A 539 -30.35 -10.75 -0.92
CA THR A 539 -29.21 -9.87 -0.61
C THR A 539 -27.89 -10.63 -0.70
N GLU A 540 -26.76 -9.90 -0.76
CA GLU A 540 -25.42 -10.51 -0.66
C GLU A 540 -25.29 -11.37 0.61
N GLN A 541 -25.81 -10.89 1.74
CA GLN A 541 -25.81 -11.64 2.99
C GLN A 541 -26.63 -12.94 2.88
N THR A 542 -27.83 -12.88 2.30
CA THR A 542 -28.69 -14.06 2.10
C THR A 542 -28.00 -15.11 1.24
N ILE A 543 -27.33 -14.70 0.15
CA ILE A 543 -26.57 -15.60 -0.73
C ILE A 543 -25.39 -16.19 0.01
N SER A 544 -24.61 -15.37 0.69
CA SER A 544 -23.49 -15.80 1.51
C SER A 544 -23.92 -16.82 2.56
N ASP A 545 -25.08 -16.64 3.19
CA ASP A 545 -25.63 -17.56 4.18
C ASP A 545 -26.09 -18.88 3.54
N MET A 546 -26.75 -18.83 2.39
CA MET A 546 -27.16 -20.04 1.66
C MET A 546 -25.94 -20.86 1.18
N LEU A 547 -24.94 -20.19 0.60
CA LEU A 547 -23.68 -20.80 0.15
C LEU A 547 -22.72 -21.11 1.33
N SER A 548 -22.96 -20.58 2.54
CA SER A 548 -22.08 -20.76 3.71
C SER A 548 -21.97 -22.21 4.17
N THR A 549 -23.02 -23.00 3.94
CA THR A 549 -23.16 -24.37 4.48
C THR A 549 -22.12 -25.35 3.94
N ASN A 550 -21.44 -25.01 2.83
CA ASN A 550 -20.45 -25.89 2.19
C ASN A 550 -19.17 -25.18 1.71
N ARG A 551 -18.81 -24.00 2.26
CA ARG A 551 -17.66 -23.15 1.83
C ARG A 551 -16.30 -23.83 1.65
N SER A 552 -16.14 -25.05 2.15
CA SER A 552 -14.96 -25.90 1.96
C SER A 552 -14.93 -26.67 0.62
N SER A 553 -16.04 -26.72 -0.11
CA SER A 553 -16.28 -27.67 -1.21
C SER A 553 -16.09 -27.08 -2.61
N GLY A 554 -16.40 -25.78 -2.81
CA GLY A 554 -16.08 -25.04 -4.04
C GLY A 554 -14.57 -24.85 -4.27
N LYS A 555 -13.96 -25.73 -5.06
CA LYS A 555 -12.52 -25.70 -5.41
C LYS A 555 -12.32 -25.79 -6.91
N ALA A 556 -12.00 -24.66 -7.55
CA ALA A 556 -11.41 -24.67 -8.89
C ALA A 556 -9.89 -24.85 -8.82
N VAL A 557 -9.40 -25.86 -9.50
CA VAL A 557 -8.03 -26.37 -9.41
C VAL A 557 -7.27 -26.26 -10.73
N THR A 558 -7.97 -26.13 -11.86
CA THR A 558 -7.34 -26.14 -13.19
C THR A 558 -7.82 -24.95 -14.03
N TYR A 559 -6.90 -24.26 -14.71
CA TYR A 559 -7.24 -23.30 -15.76
C TYR A 559 -7.63 -24.07 -17.03
N ASN A 560 -8.83 -23.85 -17.59
CA ASN A 560 -9.30 -24.58 -18.76
C ASN A 560 -9.33 -23.62 -19.97
N TYR A 561 -8.34 -23.71 -20.85
CA TYR A 561 -8.07 -22.70 -21.88
C TYR A 561 -9.22 -22.50 -22.89
N ASN A 562 -10.10 -23.50 -23.04
CA ASN A 562 -11.19 -23.48 -24.02
C ASN A 562 -12.56 -23.11 -23.43
N GLY A 563 -12.65 -22.90 -22.11
CA GLY A 563 -13.93 -22.78 -21.42
C GLY A 563 -14.77 -24.06 -21.51
N THR A 564 -15.74 -24.21 -20.63
CA THR A 564 -16.65 -25.36 -20.60
C THR A 564 -18.06 -24.86 -20.35
N SER A 565 -18.96 -25.08 -21.31
CA SER A 565 -20.36 -24.73 -21.15
C SER A 565 -21.15 -25.91 -20.59
N PHE A 566 -22.00 -25.63 -19.60
CA PHE A 566 -22.90 -26.61 -18.99
C PHE A 566 -24.34 -26.15 -19.17
N THR A 567 -25.19 -27.09 -19.55
CA THR A 567 -26.62 -26.88 -19.69
C THR A 567 -27.33 -27.41 -18.45
N PHE A 568 -28.25 -26.63 -17.91
CA PHE A 568 -29.05 -26.92 -16.73
C PHE A 568 -30.52 -27.02 -17.13
N ASP A 569 -31.18 -28.11 -16.76
CA ASP A 569 -32.63 -28.30 -16.87
C ASP A 569 -33.25 -27.91 -15.53
N LEU A 570 -33.90 -26.74 -15.47
CA LEU A 570 -34.53 -26.24 -14.25
C LEU A 570 -35.97 -26.76 -14.18
N ARG A 571 -36.30 -27.49 -13.11
CA ARG A 571 -37.62 -28.11 -12.96
C ARG A 571 -38.25 -27.82 -11.61
N ALA A 572 -39.55 -27.53 -11.60
CA ALA A 572 -40.39 -27.57 -10.42
C ALA A 572 -41.17 -28.89 -10.39
N GLY A 573 -40.66 -29.88 -9.64
CA GLY A 573 -41.16 -31.25 -9.68
C GLY A 573 -40.96 -31.87 -11.05
N SER A 574 -42.05 -32.25 -11.73
CA SER A 574 -42.01 -32.82 -13.08
C SER A 574 -42.06 -31.79 -14.21
N VAL A 575 -42.25 -30.50 -13.90
CA VAL A 575 -42.47 -29.43 -14.89
C VAL A 575 -41.17 -28.66 -15.12
N SER A 576 -40.75 -28.53 -16.38
CA SER A 576 -39.62 -27.67 -16.77
C SER A 576 -40.02 -26.20 -16.76
N LEU A 577 -39.18 -25.37 -16.15
CA LEU A 577 -39.38 -23.92 -16.08
C LEU A 577 -38.94 -23.29 -17.39
N VAL A 578 -39.88 -23.04 -18.31
CA VAL A 578 -39.60 -22.48 -19.64
C VAL A 578 -39.58 -20.95 -19.65
N ASN A 579 -38.72 -20.33 -20.46
CA ASN A 579 -38.62 -18.87 -20.62
C ASN A 579 -38.55 -18.09 -19.30
N THR A 580 -37.93 -18.68 -18.29
CA THR A 580 -37.89 -18.18 -16.92
C THR A 580 -36.54 -17.50 -16.69
N SER A 581 -36.57 -16.23 -16.27
CA SER A 581 -35.36 -15.52 -15.86
C SER A 581 -34.82 -16.10 -14.55
N VAL A 582 -33.52 -16.37 -14.53
CA VAL A 582 -32.84 -17.04 -13.41
C VAL A 582 -31.48 -16.39 -13.17
N ALA A 583 -31.13 -16.21 -11.91
CA ALA A 583 -29.77 -15.88 -11.50
C ALA A 583 -29.09 -17.15 -10.98
N PHE A 584 -27.90 -17.44 -11.49
CA PHE A 584 -27.07 -18.50 -10.96
C PHE A 584 -26.02 -17.89 -10.05
N PHE A 585 -26.12 -18.16 -8.75
CA PHE A 585 -25.09 -17.86 -7.79
C PHE A 585 -24.06 -18.98 -7.76
N LEU A 586 -22.81 -18.60 -7.84
CA LEU A 586 -21.68 -19.49 -8.03
C LEU A 586 -20.65 -19.21 -6.94
N TYR A 587 -20.29 -20.20 -6.15
CA TYR A 587 -19.19 -20.07 -5.17
C TYR A 587 -18.00 -20.95 -5.57
N VAL A 588 -16.82 -20.31 -5.61
CA VAL A 588 -15.56 -20.98 -5.95
C VAL A 588 -14.36 -20.25 -5.35
N ASN A 589 -13.45 -21.00 -4.71
CA ASN A 589 -12.18 -20.49 -4.18
C ASN A 589 -12.32 -19.26 -3.26
N GLY A 590 -13.37 -19.21 -2.45
CA GLY A 590 -13.63 -18.12 -1.50
C GLY A 590 -14.29 -16.89 -2.09
N ASN A 591 -14.69 -16.92 -3.37
CA ASN A 591 -15.36 -15.81 -4.04
C ASN A 591 -16.74 -16.23 -4.56
N GLU A 592 -17.66 -15.28 -4.52
CA GLU A 592 -19.05 -15.43 -4.98
C GLU A 592 -19.23 -14.68 -6.29
N TYR A 593 -19.86 -15.33 -7.25
CA TYR A 593 -20.17 -14.82 -8.58
C TYR A 593 -21.66 -15.00 -8.87
N VAL A 594 -22.20 -14.17 -9.76
CA VAL A 594 -23.56 -14.30 -10.27
C VAL A 594 -23.57 -14.19 -11.79
N GLU A 595 -24.38 -15.02 -12.42
CA GLU A 595 -24.70 -14.93 -13.84
C GLU A 595 -26.21 -14.90 -14.04
N PHE A 596 -26.70 -13.84 -14.69
CA PHE A 596 -28.11 -13.70 -15.02
C PHE A 596 -28.37 -14.28 -16.42
N THR A 597 -29.34 -15.18 -16.53
CA THR A 597 -29.72 -15.80 -17.78
C THR A 597 -31.22 -16.12 -17.79
N SER A 598 -31.70 -16.82 -18.81
CA SER A 598 -33.07 -17.32 -18.85
C SER A 598 -33.08 -18.74 -19.43
N THR A 599 -34.03 -19.55 -18.97
CA THR A 599 -34.27 -20.84 -19.60
C THR A 599 -34.90 -20.63 -20.98
N ASN A 600 -34.62 -21.53 -21.93
CA ASN A 600 -35.24 -21.52 -23.24
C ASN A 600 -36.66 -22.15 -23.22
N SER A 601 -37.26 -22.33 -24.40
CA SER A 601 -38.57 -22.98 -24.57
C SER A 601 -38.65 -24.42 -24.08
N ASN A 602 -37.50 -25.07 -23.83
CA ASN A 602 -37.39 -26.44 -23.32
C ASN A 602 -37.01 -26.47 -21.83
N GLY A 603 -36.92 -25.31 -21.17
CA GLY A 603 -36.53 -25.20 -19.76
C GLY A 603 -35.04 -25.32 -19.48
N LEU A 604 -34.21 -25.18 -20.52
CA LEU A 604 -32.76 -25.31 -20.42
C LEU A 604 -32.07 -23.95 -20.33
N ALA A 605 -31.17 -23.77 -19.38
CA ALA A 605 -30.27 -22.62 -19.25
C ALA A 605 -28.80 -23.06 -19.44
N THR A 606 -27.94 -22.21 -19.97
CA THR A 606 -26.52 -22.55 -20.20
C THR A 606 -25.61 -21.55 -19.50
N LEU A 607 -24.62 -22.06 -18.76
CA LEU A 607 -23.54 -21.26 -18.17
C LEU A 607 -22.20 -21.68 -18.75
N SER A 608 -21.25 -20.75 -18.80
CA SER A 608 -19.90 -21.03 -19.32
C SER A 608 -18.83 -20.77 -18.26
N PHE A 609 -17.97 -21.74 -18.03
CA PHE A 609 -16.93 -21.71 -17.02
C PHE A 609 -15.54 -21.71 -17.65
N THR A 610 -14.73 -20.69 -17.35
CA THR A 610 -13.34 -20.57 -17.79
C THR A 610 -12.40 -21.46 -16.95
N PHE A 611 -12.79 -21.80 -15.72
CA PHE A 611 -11.97 -22.62 -14.83
C PHE A 611 -12.57 -24.01 -14.60
N GLY A 612 -11.72 -25.03 -14.59
CA GLY A 612 -12.07 -26.41 -14.26
C GLY A 612 -12.03 -26.67 -12.76
N GLY A 613 -13.07 -27.31 -12.22
CA GLY A 613 -13.11 -27.83 -10.86
C GLY A 613 -14.52 -27.86 -10.28
N THR A 614 -14.63 -27.87 -8.96
CA THR A 614 -15.93 -27.97 -8.27
C THR A 614 -16.45 -26.57 -7.95
N TYR A 615 -17.69 -26.32 -8.36
CA TYR A 615 -18.45 -25.11 -8.09
C TYR A 615 -19.67 -25.48 -7.26
N GLU A 616 -20.02 -24.61 -6.32
CA GLU A 616 -21.36 -24.60 -5.74
C GLU A 616 -22.24 -23.72 -6.63
N VAL A 617 -23.31 -24.30 -7.16
CA VAL A 617 -24.24 -23.64 -8.09
C VAL A 617 -25.60 -23.58 -7.43
N LEU A 618 -26.14 -22.38 -7.25
CA LEU A 618 -27.45 -22.12 -6.69
C LEU A 618 -28.28 -21.30 -7.69
N PRO A 619 -29.27 -21.90 -8.37
CA PRO A 619 -30.19 -21.15 -9.21
C PRO A 619 -31.27 -20.47 -8.36
N GLU A 620 -31.57 -19.20 -8.64
CA GLU A 620 -32.65 -18.46 -7.99
C GLU A 620 -33.51 -17.76 -9.04
N ALA A 621 -34.82 -17.82 -8.88
CA ALA A 621 -35.80 -17.16 -9.74
C ALA A 621 -36.88 -16.49 -8.89
N THR A 622 -37.61 -15.52 -9.46
CA THR A 622 -38.60 -14.71 -8.71
C THR A 622 -39.60 -15.53 -7.89
N ASP A 623 -40.07 -16.66 -8.44
CA ASP A 623 -41.11 -17.50 -7.84
C ASP A 623 -40.57 -18.86 -7.37
N PHE A 624 -39.26 -19.09 -7.46
CA PHE A 624 -38.67 -20.39 -7.21
C PHE A 624 -37.28 -20.31 -6.57
N ASN A 625 -37.09 -21.09 -5.51
CA ASN A 625 -35.80 -21.26 -4.86
C ASN A 625 -35.13 -22.56 -5.29
N GLY A 626 -33.83 -22.47 -5.59
CA GLY A 626 -33.04 -23.61 -6.03
C GLY A 626 -32.44 -24.42 -4.91
N THR A 627 -32.07 -25.66 -5.21
CA THR A 627 -31.16 -26.44 -4.36
C THR A 627 -29.71 -26.27 -4.82
N ILE A 628 -28.78 -26.16 -3.87
CA ILE A 628 -27.35 -26.11 -4.18
C ILE A 628 -26.90 -27.41 -4.88
N LEU A 629 -26.23 -27.25 -6.02
CA LEU A 629 -25.56 -28.32 -6.74
C LEU A 629 -24.05 -28.16 -6.67
N LEU A 630 -23.37 -29.24 -6.28
CA LEU A 630 -21.92 -29.35 -6.42
C LEU A 630 -21.56 -29.81 -7.83
N LEU A 631 -21.27 -28.85 -8.71
CA LEU A 631 -20.89 -29.11 -10.09
C LEU A 631 -19.38 -29.24 -10.22
N ASN A 632 -18.88 -30.44 -10.49
CA ASN A 632 -17.49 -30.63 -10.90
C ASN A 632 -17.35 -30.54 -12.42
N THR A 633 -16.90 -29.39 -12.92
CA THR A 633 -16.76 -29.11 -14.35
C THR A 633 -15.68 -29.94 -15.06
N THR A 634 -14.82 -30.64 -14.31
CA THR A 634 -13.81 -31.54 -14.90
C THR A 634 -14.38 -32.91 -15.28
N THR A 635 -15.35 -33.41 -14.50
CA THR A 635 -15.91 -34.76 -14.66
C THR A 635 -17.35 -34.75 -15.17
N ALA A 636 -18.12 -33.71 -14.85
CA ALA A 636 -19.49 -33.59 -15.30
C ALA A 636 -19.56 -33.48 -16.83
N ARG A 637 -20.57 -34.13 -17.41
CA ARG A 637 -20.88 -34.16 -18.84
C ARG A 637 -22.39 -34.09 -19.00
N GLY A 638 -22.85 -33.48 -20.09
CA GLY A 638 -24.27 -33.38 -20.44
C GLY A 638 -25.09 -32.45 -19.55
N THR A 639 -26.41 -32.48 -19.73
CA THR A 639 -27.37 -31.63 -19.01
C THR A 639 -27.48 -32.01 -17.54
N GLN A 640 -27.41 -31.02 -16.66
CA GLN A 640 -27.62 -31.19 -15.21
C GLN A 640 -29.04 -30.78 -14.85
N THR A 641 -29.80 -31.64 -14.18
CA THR A 641 -31.14 -31.27 -13.72
C THR A 641 -31.08 -30.65 -12.33
N LEU A 642 -31.65 -29.45 -12.18
CA LEU A 642 -31.76 -28.75 -10.90
C LEU A 642 -33.23 -28.68 -10.51
N GLN A 643 -33.53 -29.14 -9.30
CA GLN A 643 -34.85 -29.03 -8.73
C GLN A 643 -35.02 -27.66 -8.08
N MET A 644 -36.10 -27.01 -8.48
CA MET A 644 -36.55 -25.72 -8.00
C MET A 644 -37.80 -25.96 -7.16
N GLN A 645 -37.86 -25.37 -5.97
CA GLN A 645 -39.04 -25.38 -5.13
C GLN A 645 -39.84 -24.11 -5.39
N VAL A 646 -41.16 -24.25 -5.57
CA VAL A 646 -42.05 -23.10 -5.65
C VAL A 646 -41.96 -22.35 -4.33
N ASP A 647 -41.65 -21.07 -4.41
CA ASP A 647 -41.58 -20.24 -3.22
C ASP A 647 -42.97 -20.01 -2.64
N ARG A 648 -43.06 -19.84 -1.32
CA ARG A 648 -44.34 -19.46 -0.70
C ARG A 648 -44.62 -18.01 -1.07
N LEU A 649 -45.52 -17.83 -2.03
CA LEU A 649 -45.97 -16.51 -2.47
C LEU A 649 -47.06 -15.98 -1.53
N GLY A 650 -46.93 -14.71 -1.14
CA GLY A 650 -47.96 -13.93 -0.48
C GLY A 650 -48.56 -12.89 -1.39
N GLU A 651 -49.81 -12.52 -1.11
CA GLU A 651 -50.48 -11.42 -1.78
C GLU A 651 -50.19 -10.11 -1.05
N LEU A 652 -49.43 -9.22 -1.69
CA LEU A 652 -49.14 -7.91 -1.15
C LEU A 652 -50.00 -6.86 -1.85
N ASN A 653 -50.90 -6.24 -1.10
CA ASN A 653 -51.78 -5.19 -1.57
C ASN A 653 -51.27 -3.81 -1.13
N ILE A 654 -50.74 -3.02 -2.06
CA ILE A 654 -50.23 -1.68 -1.79
C ILE A 654 -51.23 -0.63 -2.26
N THR A 655 -51.65 0.26 -1.36
CA THR A 655 -52.46 1.43 -1.65
C THR A 655 -51.62 2.69 -1.53
N LEU A 656 -51.41 3.42 -2.61
CA LEU A 656 -50.89 4.79 -2.60
C LEU A 656 -52.05 5.74 -2.35
N GLN A 657 -52.01 6.51 -1.27
CA GLN A 657 -53.08 7.43 -0.89
C GLN A 657 -52.56 8.87 -0.79
N ASN A 658 -53.25 9.80 -1.43
CA ASN A 658 -53.04 11.23 -1.28
C ASN A 658 -54.11 11.81 -0.34
N ASN A 659 -53.71 12.65 0.61
CA ASN A 659 -54.64 13.34 1.51
C ASN A 659 -55.34 14.54 0.84
N PHE A 660 -54.87 14.96 -0.34
CA PHE A 660 -55.44 16.03 -1.15
C PHE A 660 -56.29 15.47 -2.31
N THR A 661 -57.32 16.21 -2.72
CA THR A 661 -58.25 15.83 -3.80
C THR A 661 -57.61 15.87 -5.20
N ILE A 662 -56.45 16.50 -5.35
CA ILE A 662 -55.67 16.67 -6.59
C ILE A 662 -54.19 16.83 -6.18
N PRO A 663 -53.20 16.33 -6.94
CA PRO A 663 -53.28 15.39 -8.07
C PRO A 663 -53.48 13.93 -7.63
N LEU A 664 -54.01 13.10 -8.54
CA LEU A 664 -54.12 11.64 -8.32
C LEU A 664 -52.71 11.02 -8.18
N PRO A 665 -52.48 10.10 -7.23
CA PRO A 665 -51.24 9.34 -7.15
C PRO A 665 -50.93 8.59 -8.47
N PRO A 666 -49.85 8.91 -9.19
CA PRO A 666 -49.48 8.25 -10.44
C PRO A 666 -48.89 6.86 -10.18
N ALA A 667 -49.03 5.95 -11.15
CA ALA A 667 -48.55 4.57 -11.10
C ALA A 667 -47.02 4.44 -11.34
N GLY A 668 -46.21 5.14 -10.56
CA GLY A 668 -44.76 4.88 -10.53
C GLY A 668 -44.48 3.49 -9.98
N GLY A 669 -43.53 2.76 -10.56
CA GLY A 669 -43.11 1.45 -10.02
C GLY A 669 -42.59 1.57 -8.59
N LEU A 670 -42.86 0.56 -7.76
CA LEU A 670 -42.32 0.48 -6.41
C LEU A 670 -40.95 -0.18 -6.46
N SER A 671 -39.93 0.42 -5.86
CA SER A 671 -38.64 -0.27 -5.72
C SER A 671 -38.58 -0.96 -4.35
N VAL A 672 -38.28 -2.25 -4.36
CA VAL A 672 -37.98 -3.07 -3.19
C VAL A 672 -36.51 -3.43 -3.22
N THR A 673 -35.72 -2.93 -2.29
CA THR A 673 -34.29 -3.28 -2.17
C THR A 673 -33.55 -3.17 -3.52
N ASN A 674 -33.39 -4.27 -4.26
CA ASN A 674 -32.71 -4.38 -5.57
C ASN A 674 -33.65 -4.70 -6.76
N TYR A 675 -34.96 -4.76 -6.53
CA TYR A 675 -35.99 -5.16 -7.50
C TYR A 675 -36.97 -4.01 -7.74
N LEU A 676 -37.31 -3.76 -9.00
CA LEU A 676 -38.42 -2.88 -9.35
C LEU A 676 -39.67 -3.76 -9.48
N LEU A 677 -40.68 -3.51 -8.65
CA LEU A 677 -42.03 -4.03 -8.84
C LEU A 677 -42.80 -3.03 -9.73
N PRO A 678 -42.80 -3.23 -11.06
CA PRO A 678 -43.61 -2.39 -11.94
C PRO A 678 -45.09 -2.52 -11.56
N ILE A 679 -45.77 -1.37 -11.44
CA ILE A 679 -47.23 -1.33 -11.39
C ILE A 679 -47.71 -1.43 -12.85
N TYR A 680 -48.05 -2.63 -13.31
CA TYR A 680 -48.74 -2.79 -14.59
C TYR A 680 -50.24 -2.60 -14.36
N PHE A 681 -50.85 -1.68 -15.11
CA PHE A 681 -52.30 -1.47 -15.15
C PHE A 681 -52.99 -2.66 -15.81
N ASN A 682 -53.01 -3.82 -15.17
CA ASN A 682 -53.83 -4.91 -15.64
C ASN A 682 -54.56 -5.54 -14.46
N GLN A 683 -55.87 -5.28 -14.47
CA GLN A 683 -56.93 -5.97 -13.75
C GLN A 683 -57.17 -5.46 -12.32
N SER A 684 -58.24 -4.66 -12.20
CA SER A 684 -58.96 -4.31 -10.96
C SER A 684 -58.43 -3.15 -10.10
N VAL A 685 -58.05 -2.01 -10.69
CA VAL A 685 -57.78 -0.77 -9.93
C VAL A 685 -59.07 0.04 -9.74
N ASN A 686 -59.54 0.19 -8.50
CA ASN A 686 -60.54 1.19 -8.13
C ASN A 686 -59.85 2.55 -7.97
N VAL A 687 -59.68 3.31 -9.06
CA VAL A 687 -59.24 4.71 -8.98
C VAL A 687 -60.41 5.53 -8.45
N ARG A 688 -60.46 5.75 -7.13
CA ARG A 688 -61.27 6.81 -6.52
C ARG A 688 -60.40 8.07 -6.40
N ALA A 689 -61.01 9.25 -6.28
CA ALA A 689 -60.42 10.57 -6.48
C ALA A 689 -59.11 10.92 -5.72
N ASN A 690 -58.55 10.03 -4.89
CA ASN A 690 -57.37 10.25 -4.07
C ASN A 690 -56.51 8.99 -3.77
N LEU A 691 -56.74 7.84 -4.43
CA LEU A 691 -55.96 6.62 -4.16
C LEU A 691 -55.71 5.74 -5.40
N THR A 692 -54.59 5.00 -5.37
CA THR A 692 -54.19 3.99 -6.38
C THR A 692 -53.78 2.71 -5.66
N THR A 693 -54.36 1.56 -6.04
CA THR A 693 -54.08 0.26 -5.40
C THR A 693 -53.45 -0.73 -6.38
N ALA A 694 -52.43 -1.47 -5.94
CA ALA A 694 -51.73 -2.49 -6.72
C ALA A 694 -51.60 -3.79 -5.91
N LEU A 695 -51.90 -4.93 -6.56
CA LEU A 695 -51.76 -6.27 -5.99
C LEU A 695 -50.52 -6.94 -6.57
N TYR A 696 -49.64 -7.42 -5.71
CA TYR A 696 -48.45 -8.17 -6.07
C TYR A 696 -48.49 -9.58 -5.50
N ARG A 697 -47.91 -10.53 -6.23
CA ARG A 697 -47.59 -11.86 -5.71
C ARG A 697 -46.08 -11.95 -5.62
N VAL A 698 -45.56 -12.00 -4.40
CA VAL A 698 -44.11 -12.00 -4.11
C VAL A 698 -43.81 -13.02 -3.01
N PRO A 699 -42.56 -13.52 -2.92
CA PRO A 699 -42.17 -14.44 -1.84
C PRO A 699 -42.42 -13.91 -0.43
N TYR A 700 -42.37 -14.77 0.58
CA TYR A 700 -42.39 -14.32 1.97
C TYR A 700 -41.02 -13.77 2.37
N ALA A 701 -40.98 -12.47 2.69
CA ALA A 701 -39.77 -11.79 3.12
C ALA A 701 -40.07 -10.44 3.78
N GLU A 702 -39.01 -9.78 4.24
CA GLU A 702 -39.05 -8.37 4.59
C GLU A 702 -38.70 -7.50 3.37
N TYR A 703 -39.64 -6.63 3.02
CA TYR A 703 -39.57 -5.74 1.88
C TYR A 703 -39.45 -4.30 2.38
N ASN A 704 -38.57 -3.51 1.76
CA ASN A 704 -38.52 -2.06 1.97
C ASN A 704 -38.92 -1.35 0.69
N PHE A 705 -40.05 -0.65 0.72
CA PHE A 705 -40.56 0.05 -0.44
C PHE A 705 -40.07 1.50 -0.48
N THR A 706 -39.77 1.95 -1.68
CA THR A 706 -39.62 3.38 -1.99
C THR A 706 -40.55 3.75 -3.13
N PHE A 707 -41.16 4.93 -3.02
CA PHE A 707 -41.96 5.53 -4.08
C PHE A 707 -41.30 6.83 -4.51
N ARG A 708 -41.03 6.95 -5.81
CA ARG A 708 -40.45 8.14 -6.41
C ARG A 708 -41.29 8.57 -7.61
N ASN A 709 -42.00 9.68 -7.45
CA ASN A 709 -42.60 10.42 -8.55
C ASN A 709 -42.22 11.89 -8.39
N SER A 710 -41.83 12.56 -9.48
CA SER A 710 -41.39 13.96 -9.43
C SER A 710 -42.47 14.94 -8.93
N SER A 711 -43.75 14.57 -9.05
CA SER A 711 -44.89 15.39 -8.62
C SER A 711 -45.25 15.22 -7.13
N PHE A 712 -44.60 14.28 -6.44
CA PHE A 712 -44.86 13.94 -5.04
C PHE A 712 -43.58 13.98 -4.22
N VAL A 713 -43.70 14.22 -2.92
CA VAL A 713 -42.61 14.10 -1.96
C VAL A 713 -42.13 12.64 -1.95
N PRO A 714 -40.83 12.37 -2.19
CA PRO A 714 -40.30 11.02 -2.16
C PRO A 714 -40.53 10.36 -0.80
N VAL A 715 -41.05 9.13 -0.83
CA VAL A 715 -41.20 8.31 0.38
C VAL A 715 -40.08 7.26 0.37
N SER A 716 -39.25 7.26 1.42
CA SER A 716 -38.19 6.26 1.60
C SER A 716 -38.50 5.30 2.74
N ASN A 717 -38.14 4.03 2.53
CA ASN A 717 -38.06 2.98 3.55
C ASN A 717 -39.39 2.70 4.26
N VAL A 718 -40.39 2.23 3.52
CA VAL A 718 -41.59 1.64 4.12
C VAL A 718 -41.36 0.14 4.32
N PRO A 719 -41.09 -0.34 5.54
CA PRO A 719 -40.88 -1.76 5.80
C PRO A 719 -42.21 -2.52 5.76
N VAL A 720 -42.19 -3.70 5.15
CA VAL A 720 -43.30 -4.66 5.12
C VAL A 720 -42.74 -6.04 5.35
N ASN A 721 -43.16 -6.67 6.43
CA ASN A 721 -42.83 -8.05 6.71
C ASN A 721 -44.00 -8.93 6.22
N LEU A 722 -43.82 -9.58 5.08
CA LEU A 722 -44.79 -10.49 4.49
C LEU A 722 -44.53 -11.91 5.00
N SER A 723 -45.08 -12.21 6.17
CA SER A 723 -44.99 -13.53 6.83
C SER A 723 -46.31 -14.34 6.79
N ALA A 724 -47.37 -13.78 6.20
CA ALA A 724 -48.70 -14.38 6.07
C ALA A 724 -49.15 -14.47 4.59
N SER A 725 -50.25 -15.18 4.32
CA SER A 725 -50.78 -15.38 2.96
C SER A 725 -51.15 -14.09 2.22
N SER A 726 -51.43 -13.02 2.96
CA SER A 726 -51.71 -11.70 2.40
C SER A 726 -51.34 -10.59 3.38
N ASP A 727 -50.85 -9.47 2.88
CA ASP A 727 -50.66 -8.24 3.66
C ASP A 727 -51.12 -7.01 2.87
N GLN A 728 -51.66 -6.01 3.58
CA GLN A 728 -52.13 -4.77 2.98
C GLN A 728 -51.40 -3.58 3.60
N ARG A 729 -50.93 -2.66 2.76
CA ARG A 729 -50.21 -1.46 3.20
C ARG A 729 -50.68 -0.23 2.45
N THR A 730 -50.95 0.82 3.21
CA THR A 730 -51.23 2.15 2.67
C THR A 730 -49.99 3.03 2.82
N ILE A 731 -49.49 3.56 1.70
CA ILE A 731 -48.39 4.53 1.66
C ILE A 731 -49.00 5.89 1.35
N TYR A 732 -48.85 6.81 2.30
CA TYR A 732 -49.28 8.19 2.12
C TYR A 732 -48.25 8.95 1.27
N VAL A 733 -48.72 9.57 0.19
CA VAL A 733 -47.90 10.35 -0.73
C VAL A 733 -48.40 11.79 -0.76
N ASP A 734 -47.56 12.72 -0.30
CA ASP A 734 -47.90 14.14 -0.31
C ASP A 734 -47.48 14.77 -1.65
N PRO A 735 -48.37 15.49 -2.35
CA PRO A 735 -48.03 16.20 -3.57
C PRO A 735 -47.29 17.50 -3.27
N TYR A 736 -46.48 17.95 -4.22
CA TYR A 736 -45.97 19.33 -4.18
C TYR A 736 -47.04 20.28 -4.68
N LEU A 737 -47.47 21.24 -3.85
CA LEU A 737 -48.60 22.13 -4.14
C LEU A 737 -48.28 23.62 -3.99
N ILE A 738 -48.92 24.41 -4.83
CA ILE A 738 -49.09 25.85 -4.66
C ILE A 738 -50.57 26.13 -4.45
N ILE A 739 -50.90 26.75 -3.32
CA ILE A 739 -52.27 27.15 -2.96
C ILE A 739 -52.34 28.67 -2.90
N LEU A 740 -53.13 29.26 -3.78
CA LEU A 740 -53.36 30.69 -3.87
C LEU A 740 -54.79 31.03 -3.41
N ASN A 741 -54.90 31.74 -2.30
CA ASN A 741 -56.13 32.42 -1.91
C ASN A 741 -56.13 33.83 -2.49
N TYR A 742 -57.21 34.27 -3.11
CA TYR A 742 -57.27 35.60 -3.70
C TYR A 742 -58.60 36.29 -3.45
N SER A 743 -58.57 37.61 -3.41
CA SER A 743 -59.71 38.52 -3.33
C SER A 743 -59.37 39.77 -4.14
N THR A 744 -60.09 40.02 -5.22
CA THR A 744 -59.84 41.16 -6.10
C THR A 744 -61.13 41.67 -6.75
N PRO A 745 -61.39 43.00 -6.76
CA PRO A 745 -62.51 43.62 -7.45
C PRO A 745 -62.25 43.76 -8.97
N ILE A 746 -61.02 43.50 -9.43
CA ILE A 746 -60.62 43.59 -10.84
C ILE A 746 -60.09 42.23 -11.35
N SER A 747 -60.15 42.02 -12.66
CA SER A 747 -59.60 40.83 -13.30
C SER A 747 -58.07 40.90 -13.35
N LEU A 748 -57.40 39.87 -12.85
CA LEU A 748 -55.94 39.77 -12.78
C LEU A 748 -55.44 38.47 -13.40
N ASN A 749 -54.22 38.48 -13.91
CA ASN A 749 -53.49 37.28 -14.29
C ASN A 749 -52.48 36.93 -13.20
N TYR A 750 -52.41 35.65 -12.86
CA TYR A 750 -51.42 35.09 -11.98
C TYR A 750 -50.60 34.07 -12.77
N ASP A 751 -49.33 34.35 -12.97
CA ASP A 751 -48.40 33.54 -13.76
C ASP A 751 -47.34 32.98 -12.83
N THR A 752 -47.09 31.68 -12.87
CA THR A 752 -45.98 31.04 -12.16
C THR A 752 -45.01 30.43 -13.16
N THR A 753 -43.73 30.75 -13.00
CA THR A 753 -42.62 30.26 -13.83
C THR A 753 -41.64 29.48 -12.95
N GLY A 754 -41.15 28.34 -13.44
CA GLY A 754 -40.25 27.46 -12.70
C GLY A 754 -40.08 26.12 -13.40
N ALA A 755 -39.91 25.04 -12.63
CA ALA A 755 -39.80 23.68 -13.19
C ALA A 755 -41.10 23.21 -13.88
N VAL A 756 -42.25 23.77 -13.51
CA VAL A 756 -43.53 23.67 -14.22
C VAL A 756 -44.14 25.07 -14.22
N SER A 757 -44.58 25.54 -15.38
CA SER A 757 -45.19 26.88 -15.52
C SER A 757 -46.71 26.76 -15.71
N PHE A 758 -47.46 27.66 -15.09
CA PHE A 758 -48.93 27.71 -15.21
C PHE A 758 -49.46 29.11 -14.95
N SER A 759 -50.66 29.39 -15.46
CA SER A 759 -51.30 30.70 -15.38
C SER A 759 -52.77 30.58 -15.01
N PHE A 760 -53.27 31.53 -14.22
CA PHE A 760 -54.68 31.64 -13.84
C PHE A 760 -55.19 33.05 -14.09
N THR A 761 -56.43 33.17 -14.56
CA THR A 761 -57.18 34.44 -14.51
C THR A 761 -58.02 34.45 -13.23
N LEU A 762 -57.90 35.53 -12.46
CA LEU A 762 -58.48 35.72 -11.14
C LEU A 762 -59.49 36.87 -11.16
N SER A 763 -60.71 36.62 -10.67
CA SER A 763 -61.73 37.65 -10.46
C SER A 763 -62.60 37.30 -9.24
N GLY A 764 -63.01 38.32 -8.48
CA GLY A 764 -63.73 38.14 -7.22
C GLY A 764 -62.85 37.53 -6.13
N SER A 765 -63.43 36.70 -5.26
CA SER A 765 -62.72 35.99 -4.20
C SER A 765 -62.75 34.47 -4.42
N GLY A 766 -61.63 33.79 -4.21
CA GLY A 766 -61.58 32.33 -4.34
C GLY A 766 -60.22 31.72 -3.98
N GLN A 767 -60.09 30.43 -4.26
CA GLN A 767 -58.85 29.67 -4.10
C GLN A 767 -58.49 28.95 -5.41
N LYS A 768 -57.21 28.95 -5.76
CA LYS A 768 -56.64 28.11 -6.82
C LYS A 768 -55.57 27.21 -6.23
N VAL A 769 -55.53 25.96 -6.70
CA VAL A 769 -54.54 24.96 -6.31
C VAL A 769 -53.87 24.45 -7.58
N SER A 770 -52.54 24.38 -7.58
CA SER A 770 -51.75 23.84 -8.68
C SER A 770 -50.74 22.83 -8.17
N SER A 771 -50.62 21.69 -8.85
CA SER A 771 -49.57 20.70 -8.59
C SER A 771 -48.29 21.10 -9.28
N VAL A 772 -47.16 20.93 -8.59
CA VAL A 772 -45.83 21.27 -9.09
C VAL A 772 -44.82 20.16 -8.77
N VAL A 773 -43.53 20.43 -8.95
CA VAL A 773 -42.43 19.54 -8.58
C VAL A 773 -41.49 20.28 -7.61
N SER A 774 -40.54 19.59 -6.99
CA SER A 774 -39.53 20.31 -6.19
C SER A 774 -38.69 21.22 -7.08
N GLY A 775 -38.51 22.47 -6.65
CA GLY A 775 -37.76 23.47 -7.41
C GLY A 775 -38.02 24.89 -6.93
N THR A 776 -37.42 25.85 -7.62
CA THR A 776 -37.63 27.28 -7.39
C THR A 776 -38.63 27.82 -8.39
N TYR A 777 -39.56 28.62 -7.91
CA TYR A 777 -40.66 29.21 -8.66
C TYR A 777 -40.67 30.73 -8.47
N THR A 778 -41.05 31.44 -9.51
CA THR A 778 -41.34 32.88 -9.48
C THR A 778 -42.77 33.09 -9.94
N SER A 779 -43.58 33.67 -9.06
CA SER A 779 -44.99 33.94 -9.29
C SER A 779 -45.22 35.43 -9.46
N VAL A 780 -45.99 35.81 -10.46
CA VAL A 780 -46.24 37.18 -10.91
C VAL A 780 -47.74 37.43 -10.96
N PHE A 781 -48.19 38.54 -10.39
CA PHE A 781 -49.55 39.05 -10.55
C PHE A 781 -49.54 40.24 -11.50
N SER A 782 -50.43 40.27 -12.49
CA SER A 782 -50.54 41.35 -13.47
C SER A 782 -51.99 41.78 -13.72
N ALA A 783 -52.20 43.07 -13.98
CA ALA A 783 -53.46 43.62 -14.48
C ALA A 783 -53.24 44.09 -15.92
N GLY A 784 -53.76 43.33 -16.90
CA GLY A 784 -53.42 43.57 -18.30
C GLY A 784 -51.92 43.34 -18.55
N THR A 785 -51.23 44.34 -19.07
CA THR A 785 -49.77 44.28 -19.32
C THR A 785 -48.92 44.75 -18.14
N GLN A 786 -49.53 45.28 -17.08
CA GLN A 786 -48.81 45.84 -15.94
C GLN A 786 -48.62 44.80 -14.82
N GLN A 787 -47.38 44.50 -14.48
CA GLN A 787 -47.04 43.66 -13.33
C GLN A 787 -47.30 44.43 -12.02
N LEU A 788 -48.11 43.84 -11.14
CA LEU A 788 -48.46 44.39 -9.84
C LEU A 788 -47.56 43.86 -8.72
N ASN A 789 -47.22 42.57 -8.76
CA ASN A 789 -46.38 41.93 -7.75
C ASN A 789 -45.62 40.75 -8.35
N SER A 790 -44.42 40.45 -7.83
CA SER A 790 -43.68 39.22 -8.12
C SER A 790 -43.03 38.69 -6.86
N THR A 791 -43.03 37.37 -6.68
CA THR A 791 -42.40 36.71 -5.54
C THR A 791 -41.75 35.41 -5.99
N SER A 792 -40.49 35.23 -5.62
CA SER A 792 -39.77 33.96 -5.80
C SER A 792 -39.75 33.16 -4.50
N PHE A 793 -39.93 31.84 -4.60
CA PHE A 793 -39.88 30.91 -3.48
C PHE A 793 -39.44 29.52 -3.97
N SER A 794 -39.08 28.65 -3.04
CA SER A 794 -38.72 27.26 -3.35
C SER A 794 -39.69 26.29 -2.70
N ILE A 795 -39.96 25.20 -3.40
CA ILE A 795 -40.71 24.04 -2.91
C ILE A 795 -39.74 22.87 -2.78
N THR A 796 -39.63 22.34 -1.57
CA THR A 796 -38.67 21.30 -1.18
C THR A 796 -39.39 20.16 -0.47
N GLN A 797 -38.69 19.03 -0.24
CA GLN A 797 -39.24 17.90 0.52
C GLN A 797 -39.70 18.28 1.94
N SER A 798 -39.03 19.25 2.58
CA SER A 798 -39.39 19.75 3.92
C SER A 798 -40.45 20.85 3.91
N SER A 799 -40.75 21.44 2.74
CA SER A 799 -41.72 22.51 2.57
C SER A 799 -42.41 22.33 1.22
N PHE A 800 -43.27 21.31 1.16
CA PHE A 800 -43.87 20.81 -0.07
C PHE A 800 -45.17 21.51 -0.48
N ILE A 801 -45.75 22.34 0.41
CA ILE A 801 -46.90 23.19 0.12
C ILE A 801 -46.50 24.65 0.28
N LYS A 802 -46.77 25.46 -0.73
CA LYS A 802 -46.68 26.92 -0.63
C LYS A 802 -48.08 27.53 -0.58
N TYR A 803 -48.41 28.16 0.55
CA TYR A 803 -49.57 29.02 0.67
C TYR A 803 -49.21 30.45 0.24
N MET A 804 -50.06 31.03 -0.60
CA MET A 804 -50.02 32.43 -0.99
C MET A 804 -51.41 33.04 -0.81
N SER A 805 -51.43 34.33 -0.49
CA SER A 805 -52.66 35.08 -0.35
C SER A 805 -52.49 36.43 -1.01
N PHE A 806 -53.47 36.82 -1.79
CA PHE A 806 -53.47 38.07 -2.53
C PHE A 806 -54.82 38.77 -2.37
N ASP A 807 -54.84 39.89 -1.65
CA ASP A 807 -56.05 40.66 -1.39
C ASP A 807 -55.89 42.09 -1.88
N VAL A 808 -56.79 42.52 -2.74
CA VAL A 808 -56.87 43.88 -3.26
C VAL A 808 -58.21 44.44 -2.84
N THR A 809 -58.27 45.03 -1.65
CA THR A 809 -59.43 45.84 -1.24
C THR A 809 -59.30 47.24 -1.84
N SER A 810 -60.39 47.74 -2.42
CA SER A 810 -60.50 49.06 -3.04
C SER A 810 -59.65 50.17 -2.39
N GLY A 811 -58.74 50.78 -3.18
CA GLY A 811 -58.32 52.18 -3.02
C GLY A 811 -57.36 52.59 -1.90
N HIS A 812 -56.95 51.73 -0.97
CA HIS A 812 -56.00 52.09 0.09
C HIS A 812 -55.03 50.94 0.43
N VAL A 813 -53.72 51.19 0.30
CA VAL A 813 -52.66 50.30 0.79
C VAL A 813 -52.34 50.71 2.24
N ASN A 814 -53.00 50.07 3.21
CA ASN A 814 -52.54 50.09 4.60
C ASN A 814 -51.41 49.05 4.75
N SER A 815 -50.16 49.50 4.69
CA SER A 815 -48.99 48.64 4.85
C SER A 815 -48.58 48.51 6.32
N SER A 816 -49.17 47.55 7.03
CA SER A 816 -48.56 47.00 8.25
C SER A 816 -47.75 45.71 7.98
N ALA A 817 -47.44 45.42 6.72
CA ALA A 817 -46.52 44.35 6.34
C ALA A 817 -45.35 44.95 5.55
N SER A 818 -44.14 44.72 6.07
CA SER A 818 -42.87 45.16 5.52
C SER A 818 -42.73 44.80 4.03
N MET A 819 -42.93 45.78 3.14
CA MET A 819 -42.64 45.64 1.71
C MET A 819 -41.22 46.14 1.43
N LYS A 820 -40.34 45.23 1.00
CA LYS A 820 -39.01 45.56 0.46
C LYS A 820 -39.17 45.99 -0.99
N TRP A 821 -38.90 47.26 -1.28
CA TRP A 821 -38.72 47.73 -2.66
C TRP A 821 -37.24 47.63 -3.03
N LEU A 822 -36.93 46.99 -4.16
CA LEU A 822 -35.63 47.08 -4.81
C LEU A 822 -35.84 47.98 -6.03
N ILE A 823 -35.45 49.25 -5.92
CA ILE A 823 -35.54 50.22 -7.02
C ILE A 823 -34.13 50.32 -7.66
N PRO A 824 -33.99 50.34 -9.01
CA PRO A 824 -32.73 50.60 -9.69
C PRO A 824 -32.18 52.02 -9.39
N PRO A 825 -30.91 52.33 -9.70
CA PRO A 825 -30.15 53.35 -8.95
C PRO A 825 -30.49 54.83 -9.20
N ASP A 826 -31.34 55.21 -10.17
CA ASP A 826 -31.17 56.56 -10.74
C ASP A 826 -32.32 57.56 -10.52
N THR A 827 -33.49 57.19 -9.94
CA THR A 827 -34.51 58.19 -9.55
C THR A 827 -35.56 57.64 -8.57
N LEU A 828 -35.90 58.39 -7.51
CA LEU A 828 -37.02 58.07 -6.60
C LEU A 828 -38.16 59.08 -6.80
N TYR A 829 -39.35 58.60 -7.22
CA TYR A 829 -40.57 59.42 -7.28
C TYR A 829 -41.50 59.06 -6.13
N VAL A 830 -41.88 60.04 -5.30
CA VAL A 830 -42.93 59.89 -4.29
C VAL A 830 -44.03 60.91 -4.55
N ASN A 831 -45.20 60.43 -4.97
CA ASN A 831 -46.38 61.26 -5.24
C ASN A 831 -47.35 61.19 -4.07
N PHE A 832 -47.76 62.34 -3.55
CA PHE A 832 -48.80 62.45 -2.54
C PHE A 832 -50.03 63.14 -3.13
N THR A 833 -51.21 62.54 -2.93
CA THR A 833 -52.49 63.09 -3.38
C THR A 833 -53.43 63.15 -2.19
N SER A 834 -53.89 64.34 -1.82
CA SER A 834 -54.92 64.53 -0.79
C SER A 834 -56.22 64.99 -1.41
N ASN A 835 -57.34 64.39 -0.97
CA ASN A 835 -58.69 64.81 -1.32
C ASN A 835 -59.36 65.31 -0.02
N SER A 836 -59.48 66.64 0.13
CA SER A 836 -60.09 67.40 1.25
C SER A 836 -59.21 67.74 2.46
N VAL A 837 -59.31 69.00 2.93
CA VAL A 837 -58.67 69.48 4.17
C VAL A 837 -59.61 70.45 4.90
N SER A 838 -59.85 70.17 6.19
CA SER A 838 -60.18 71.18 7.19
C SER A 838 -58.92 71.37 8.03
N SER A 839 -58.62 72.62 8.42
CA SER A 839 -57.32 73.05 8.96
C SER A 839 -56.71 72.08 9.99
N GLY A 840 -55.50 71.59 9.70
CA GLY A 840 -54.71 70.74 10.60
C GLY A 840 -53.40 70.31 9.95
N GLU A 841 -52.33 70.21 10.75
CA GLU A 841 -50.99 69.77 10.32
C GLU A 841 -51.04 68.38 9.65
N LEU A 842 -50.35 68.24 8.51
CA LEU A 842 -50.10 66.95 7.87
C LEU A 842 -48.64 66.57 8.09
N LEU A 843 -48.40 65.61 8.99
CA LEU A 843 -47.06 65.13 9.31
C LEU A 843 -46.77 63.84 8.50
N PHE A 844 -45.84 63.90 7.55
CA PHE A 844 -45.39 62.73 6.80
C PHE A 844 -44.03 62.27 7.32
N LYS A 845 -43.98 61.02 7.81
CA LYS A 845 -42.74 60.42 8.30
C LYS A 845 -42.28 59.30 7.36
N MET A 846 -41.29 59.59 6.53
CA MET A 846 -40.62 58.56 5.72
C MET A 846 -39.46 57.97 6.52
N THR A 847 -39.51 56.66 6.80
CA THR A 847 -38.40 55.95 7.45
C THR A 847 -37.72 55.06 6.42
N VAL A 848 -36.52 55.42 6.00
CA VAL A 848 -35.70 54.58 5.11
C VAL A 848 -34.93 53.59 5.98
N TYR A 849 -35.08 52.29 5.70
CA TYR A 849 -34.37 51.25 6.42
C TYR A 849 -33.10 50.84 5.66
N ASN A 850 -31.95 50.92 6.35
CA ASN A 850 -30.58 50.68 5.87
C ASN A 850 -30.03 51.72 4.88
N GLY A 851 -29.66 52.89 5.40
CA GLY A 851 -28.85 53.87 4.68
C GLY A 851 -28.93 55.26 5.33
N SER A 852 -27.79 55.96 5.36
CA SER A 852 -27.75 57.39 5.65
C SER A 852 -27.82 58.18 4.35
N LEU A 853 -28.78 59.09 4.20
CA LEU A 853 -28.84 60.02 3.06
C LEU A 853 -27.76 61.11 3.24
N TYR A 854 -26.79 61.16 2.34
CA TYR A 854 -25.80 62.23 2.26
C TYR A 854 -26.06 63.05 1.00
N PHE A 855 -26.32 64.34 1.15
CA PHE A 855 -26.43 65.27 0.02
C PHE A 855 -25.03 65.79 -0.29
N PRO A 856 -24.41 65.47 -1.44
CA PRO A 856 -23.20 66.17 -1.84
C PRO A 856 -23.51 67.67 -1.99
N LEU A 857 -22.51 68.53 -1.75
CA LEU A 857 -22.66 70.00 -1.82
C LEU A 857 -23.21 70.52 -3.16
N ASP A 858 -23.24 69.66 -4.20
CA ASP A 858 -23.72 69.96 -5.55
C ASP A 858 -24.96 69.13 -5.98
N GLY A 859 -25.59 68.36 -5.07
CA GLY A 859 -26.80 67.58 -5.38
C GLY A 859 -28.05 68.48 -5.45
N VAL A 860 -28.79 68.43 -6.56
CA VAL A 860 -30.00 69.24 -6.77
C VAL A 860 -31.23 68.52 -6.19
N VAL A 861 -31.77 69.04 -5.08
CA VAL A 861 -33.12 68.66 -4.62
C VAL A 861 -34.12 69.56 -5.32
N GLY A 862 -35.04 68.99 -6.08
CA GLY A 862 -36.12 69.70 -6.75
C GLY A 862 -37.45 69.41 -6.08
N ILE A 863 -38.22 70.44 -5.73
CA ILE A 863 -39.62 70.23 -5.33
C ILE A 863 -40.50 70.63 -6.51
N LEU A 864 -41.32 69.69 -6.97
CA LEU A 864 -42.30 69.97 -8.03
C LEU A 864 -43.69 70.11 -7.42
N ILE A 865 -44.32 71.22 -7.76
CA ILE A 865 -45.68 71.53 -7.35
C ILE A 865 -46.53 71.59 -8.62
N ASN A 866 -47.54 70.71 -8.73
CA ASN A 866 -48.33 70.52 -9.95
C ASN A 866 -47.46 70.33 -11.23
N GLY A 867 -46.29 69.70 -11.08
CA GLY A 867 -45.36 69.42 -12.20
C GLY A 867 -44.42 70.56 -12.59
N ALA A 868 -44.42 71.71 -11.89
CA ALA A 868 -43.46 72.78 -12.10
C ALA A 868 -42.40 72.80 -10.99
N SER A 869 -41.12 72.96 -11.36
CA SER A 869 -40.01 73.01 -10.41
C SER A 869 -40.01 74.31 -9.60
N VAL A 870 -39.90 74.19 -8.28
CA VAL A 870 -39.89 75.30 -7.32
C VAL A 870 -38.50 75.42 -6.69
N PRO A 871 -37.89 76.62 -6.67
CA PRO A 871 -36.57 76.80 -6.09
C PRO A 871 -36.58 76.58 -4.58
N VAL A 872 -35.64 75.77 -4.10
CA VAL A 872 -35.40 75.46 -2.69
C VAL A 872 -34.00 75.87 -2.28
N THR A 873 -33.81 76.20 -1.01
CA THR A 873 -32.49 76.50 -0.44
C THR A 873 -32.09 75.38 0.52
N ALA A 874 -30.98 74.70 0.24
CA ALA A 874 -30.42 73.66 1.09
C ALA A 874 -29.28 74.24 1.95
N SER A 875 -29.29 73.93 3.25
CA SER A 875 -28.21 74.28 4.18
C SER A 875 -27.95 73.10 5.12
N GLY A 876 -26.81 72.42 4.93
CA GLY A 876 -26.49 71.20 5.67
C GLY A 876 -27.47 70.05 5.35
N SER A 877 -27.97 69.35 6.37
CA SER A 877 -28.90 68.21 6.22
C SER A 877 -30.38 68.63 6.07
N ASN A 878 -30.67 69.94 5.98
CA ASN A 878 -32.03 70.47 5.90
C ASN A 878 -32.28 71.15 4.56
N VAL A 879 -33.42 70.84 3.94
CA VAL A 879 -33.95 71.51 2.75
C VAL A 879 -35.15 72.33 3.17
N THR A 880 -35.13 73.63 2.90
CA THR A 880 -36.20 74.55 3.33
C THR A 880 -36.81 75.23 2.11
N LEU A 881 -38.14 75.22 2.02
CA LEU A 881 -38.90 76.08 1.10
C LEU A 881 -39.23 77.39 1.78
N GLY A 882 -39.06 78.52 1.08
CA GLY A 882 -39.72 79.76 1.45
C GLY A 882 -41.24 79.65 1.21
N ASN A 883 -42.02 80.52 1.87
CA ASN A 883 -43.48 80.55 1.75
C ASN A 883 -43.93 80.57 0.28
N TYR A 884 -44.72 79.57 -0.12
CA TYR A 884 -45.22 79.41 -1.48
C TYR A 884 -46.74 79.35 -1.49
N PHE A 885 -47.37 80.17 -2.33
CA PHE A 885 -48.83 80.24 -2.46
C PHE A 885 -49.29 79.45 -3.69
N MET A 886 -50.30 78.60 -3.52
CA MET A 886 -50.84 77.75 -4.58
C MET A 886 -52.36 77.85 -4.68
N LEU A 887 -52.86 77.87 -5.92
CA LEU A 887 -54.29 77.77 -6.24
C LEU A 887 -54.64 76.31 -6.51
N ALA A 888 -55.72 75.81 -5.89
CA ALA A 888 -56.17 74.42 -6.07
C ALA A 888 -56.70 74.19 -7.49
N GLN A 889 -56.36 73.06 -8.10
CA GLN A 889 -57.03 72.58 -9.31
C GLN A 889 -58.03 71.49 -8.90
N ASN A 890 -59.33 71.73 -9.12
CA ASN A 890 -60.41 70.78 -8.81
C ASN A 890 -60.41 70.25 -7.36
N ASN A 891 -60.19 71.12 -6.37
CA ASN A 891 -60.11 70.77 -4.94
C ASN A 891 -59.06 69.72 -4.56
N LYS A 892 -58.03 69.54 -5.40
CA LYS A 892 -56.90 68.65 -5.14
C LYS A 892 -55.59 69.44 -5.17
N TYR A 893 -54.67 69.01 -4.32
CA TYR A 893 -53.32 69.53 -4.24
C TYR A 893 -52.36 68.38 -4.55
N ASN A 894 -51.53 68.55 -5.57
CA ASN A 894 -50.53 67.56 -5.95
C ASN A 894 -49.14 68.10 -5.59
N PHE A 895 -48.47 67.35 -4.72
CA PHE A 895 -47.13 67.67 -4.27
C PHE A 895 -46.23 66.46 -4.50
N SER A 896 -45.07 66.71 -5.10
CA SER A 896 -44.07 65.71 -5.42
C SER A 896 -42.67 66.25 -5.10
N ILE A 897 -41.88 65.46 -4.40
CA ILE A 897 -40.46 65.75 -4.17
C ILE A 897 -39.65 64.88 -5.13
N GLU A 898 -38.76 65.51 -5.88
CA GLU A 898 -37.79 64.83 -6.75
C GLU A 898 -36.39 65.02 -6.18
N ILE A 899 -35.67 63.91 -6.00
CA ILE A 899 -34.30 63.92 -5.51
C ILE A 899 -33.43 63.18 -6.53
N ASN A 900 -32.50 63.92 -7.14
CA ASN A 900 -31.61 63.41 -8.19
C ASN A 900 -30.17 63.27 -7.66
N ASP A 901 -29.44 62.28 -8.20
CA ASP A 901 -28.00 62.05 -7.99
C ASP A 901 -27.54 61.90 -6.52
N PHE A 902 -28.12 60.96 -5.76
CA PHE A 902 -27.58 60.58 -4.45
C PHE A 902 -26.54 59.45 -4.59
N SER A 903 -25.44 59.52 -3.84
CA SER A 903 -24.47 58.41 -3.75
C SER A 903 -24.04 58.17 -2.31
N GLY A 904 -24.06 56.90 -1.88
CA GLY A 904 -23.62 56.54 -0.53
C GLY A 904 -23.72 55.05 -0.22
N ASN A 905 -22.59 54.46 0.17
CA ASN A 905 -22.51 53.19 0.89
C ASN A 905 -22.56 53.48 2.40
N VAL A 906 -22.97 52.52 3.25
CA VAL A 906 -22.65 52.32 4.71
C VAL A 906 -23.87 51.90 5.58
N ASN A 907 -23.60 51.04 6.57
CA ASN A 907 -24.46 50.67 7.70
C ASN A 907 -24.82 51.87 8.61
N GLY A 908 -26.12 52.16 8.77
CA GLY A 908 -26.66 53.14 9.72
C GLY A 908 -28.09 53.60 9.40
N LYS A 909 -28.80 54.22 10.37
CA LYS A 909 -30.17 54.78 10.22
C LYS A 909 -30.12 56.31 10.12
N THR A 910 -30.79 56.90 9.12
CA THR A 910 -31.06 58.35 9.06
C THR A 910 -32.55 58.61 8.78
N ASN A 911 -33.11 59.64 9.41
CA ASN A 911 -34.50 60.07 9.20
C ASN A 911 -34.51 61.34 8.34
N LEU A 912 -35.31 61.36 7.27
CA LEU A 912 -35.69 62.60 6.58
C LEU A 912 -37.08 63.00 7.08
N VAL A 913 -37.18 64.15 7.74
CA VAL A 913 -38.46 64.70 8.21
C VAL A 913 -38.78 65.92 7.34
N VAL A 914 -39.88 65.85 6.61
CA VAL A 914 -40.42 66.99 5.86
C VAL A 914 -41.66 67.47 6.59
N GLN A 915 -41.60 68.67 7.16
CA GLN A 915 -42.74 69.32 7.81
C GLN A 915 -43.34 70.34 6.85
N LEU A 916 -44.66 70.32 6.71
CA LEU A 916 -45.39 71.16 5.77
C LEU A 916 -46.58 71.80 6.49
N ASP A 917 -46.44 73.08 6.82
CA ASP A 917 -47.50 73.86 7.45
C ASP A 917 -48.26 74.61 6.35
N TYR A 918 -49.57 74.39 6.26
CA TYR A 918 -50.43 75.13 5.32
C TYR A 918 -51.51 75.91 6.08
N TYR A 919 -51.79 77.13 5.62
CA TYR A 919 -52.83 78.00 6.18
C TYR A 919 -53.85 78.32 5.09
N THR A 920 -55.13 78.11 5.35
CA THR A 920 -56.21 78.57 4.47
C THR A 920 -56.69 79.94 4.94
N TRP A 921 -56.50 80.99 4.13
CA TRP A 921 -57.11 82.30 4.37
C TRP A 921 -58.40 82.40 3.54
N SER A 922 -59.55 82.56 4.20
CA SER A 922 -60.78 82.95 3.52
C SER A 922 -60.76 84.45 3.25
N LEU A 923 -60.49 84.85 2.01
CA LEU A 923 -60.83 86.19 1.54
C LEU A 923 -62.34 86.21 1.24
N VAL A 924 -63.12 86.73 2.18
CA VAL A 924 -64.49 87.18 1.92
C VAL A 924 -64.39 88.54 1.24
N GLY A 925 -64.81 88.60 -0.02
CA GLY A 925 -64.80 89.77 -0.88
C GLY A 925 -64.90 89.34 -2.34
#